data_AF-A0A4R3TKL0-F1
#
_entry.id   AF-A0A4R3TKL0-F1
#
_cell.length_a   1.000
_cell.length_b   1.000
_cell.length_c   1.000
_cell.angle_alpha   90.00
_cell.angle_beta   90.00
_cell.angle_gamma   90.00
#
_symmetry.space_group_name_H-M   'P 1'
#
loop_
_entity.id
_entity.type
_entity.pdbx_description
1 polymer ?
#
loop_
_entity_poly.entity_id
_entity_poly.type
_entity_poly.pdbx_seq_one_letter_code
_entity_poly.pdbx_strand_id
1 'polypeptide(L)'
;MAKSDPLAEYNRKRDFARTAEPAGKRQNSEAGNIFIAQKHAARRLHWDFRLEVDGVLKSWAVTRGPSADPEDKRLAVRTEDHPLSYARFEGNIPQGEYGGGTVMLWDEGTWAPIAGKSAKDLEDGHLHFTLDGGRMKGEWLLVRMKGRPGEKRENWLLRKVSDGHAVSGDQLVEEGLKSVLTGRTMAEIAADKAGTQSLKGKKGKAFADAMDDAAQHNSETAKTARPAAKRRPGSRAKGAPPKFRAVQLATLVDAVPDGNLWMHEIKFDGYRALAAVAGDTVRIYTRSGLDWSDKFAPLVDTFAALDLPPSLIDGEIIARGPDGNPSFSNLQAELKRGHGSQKPGDKLEFHAFDLLELDGRNLAPLPNIERKERLEALLAYARSPLFVADHVIGAGEKLYAAMCQAGQEGVIAKRIDAAYAGRRTRNWVKVKCTRRQEFVVVGWSRSSAKGRPFSSLLLGQYEEGKLVYRGKVGTGFDGDTLGDLAARLAPLVRKTAPVEADRTEARGATWVTPKLVAEIAFAEFTAEGRVRHASFLGLRSDKPAKEVTPEMPKSAPKAAIDVEISSRDRVIFPETGQTKGQLADYYAAVAPLMLPFAANRPISLVRCPQGRARKCFFQKHDSGSFGPHVSHVPIREKDGGSEDYLYIDDAEGLVACVQMGTIEFHGWESRADAVEKPDRLIFDLDPDEGLDFGDCRRAAQDLRRQLADIGLVSFAMLSGGKGVHVVVPLTPGHDWDSHKDFARRFAEALSTAEPDRFVATMSKAKRKGKIFIDWLRNQRGSTAVLPYSARARAGAPVAVPISWDELDGMKDAHPFSIDDAEALIEHAADLRGWGFAEQPLPNF
;
A
#
# COMPACT_ATOMS: atom_id res chain seq x y z
N MET A 1 -10.85 -7.02 57.16
CA MET A 1 -11.47 -5.77 56.67
C MET A 1 -12.20 -6.11 55.38
N ALA A 2 -13.49 -5.82 55.27
CA ALA A 2 -14.21 -6.02 54.00
C ALA A 2 -13.50 -5.17 52.93
N LYS A 3 -13.02 -5.79 51.84
CA LYS A 3 -12.43 -5.05 50.71
C LYS A 3 -13.45 -3.99 50.27
N SER A 4 -13.05 -2.73 50.25
CA SER A 4 -13.87 -1.63 49.74
C SER A 4 -14.37 -1.99 48.35
N ASP A 5 -15.65 -1.78 48.07
CA ASP A 5 -16.22 -2.02 46.74
C ASP A 5 -15.45 -1.20 45.69
N PRO A 6 -14.71 -1.83 44.75
CA PRO A 6 -13.92 -1.13 43.75
C PRO A 6 -14.76 -0.25 42.82
N LEU A 7 -16.07 -0.51 42.70
CA LEU A 7 -17.00 0.25 41.86
C LEU A 7 -17.74 1.36 42.63
N ALA A 8 -17.44 1.57 43.92
CA ALA A 8 -18.12 2.58 44.73
C ALA A 8 -17.92 4.01 44.21
N GLU A 9 -16.70 4.36 43.79
CA GLU A 9 -16.42 5.68 43.20
C GLU A 9 -17.07 5.84 41.83
N TYR A 10 -17.13 4.76 41.03
CA TYR A 10 -17.82 4.74 39.75
C TYR A 10 -19.30 5.06 39.94
N ASN A 11 -19.99 4.29 40.79
CA ASN A 11 -21.41 4.45 41.08
C ASN A 11 -21.76 5.81 41.70
N ARG A 12 -20.88 6.38 42.54
CA ARG A 12 -21.09 7.69 43.16
C ARG A 12 -21.06 8.86 42.16
N LYS A 13 -20.28 8.74 41.09
CA LYS A 13 -20.03 9.85 40.14
C LYS A 13 -21.07 9.97 39.03
N ARG A 14 -21.95 8.98 38.84
CA ARG A 14 -22.93 8.93 37.74
C ARG A 14 -24.35 9.05 38.27
N ASP A 15 -25.17 9.79 37.54
CA ASP A 15 -26.62 9.69 37.64
C ASP A 15 -27.13 8.77 36.53
N PHE A 16 -27.35 7.49 36.87
CA PHE A 16 -27.86 6.50 35.93
C PHE A 16 -29.30 6.78 35.45
N ALA A 17 -30.01 7.77 36.02
CA ALA A 17 -31.25 8.27 35.44
C ALA A 17 -31.02 9.22 34.25
N ARG A 18 -29.76 9.58 33.96
CA ARG A 18 -29.37 10.54 32.92
C ARG A 18 -28.32 9.99 31.95
N THR A 19 -27.44 9.09 32.39
CA THR A 19 -26.38 8.52 31.56
C THR A 19 -26.67 7.08 31.09
N ALA A 20 -26.38 6.78 29.83
CA ALA A 20 -26.51 5.44 29.22
C ALA A 20 -25.41 4.45 29.66
N GLU A 21 -24.64 4.82 30.68
CA GLU A 21 -23.61 3.95 31.24
C GLU A 21 -24.23 2.86 32.13
N PRO A 22 -23.70 1.62 32.11
CA PRO A 22 -24.20 0.54 32.96
C PRO A 22 -23.91 0.79 34.44
N ALA A 23 -24.87 0.48 35.31
CA ALA A 23 -24.66 0.51 36.76
C ALA A 23 -23.57 -0.49 37.19
N GLY A 24 -22.68 -0.06 38.10
CA GLY A 24 -21.53 -0.84 38.50
C GLY A 24 -21.90 -2.05 39.36
N LYS A 25 -21.78 -3.24 38.80
CA LYS A 25 -21.79 -4.52 39.53
C LYS A 25 -20.52 -5.29 39.19
N ARG A 26 -19.89 -5.90 40.20
CA ARG A 26 -18.78 -6.83 39.97
C ARG A 26 -19.30 -8.07 39.25
N GLN A 27 -18.61 -8.48 38.20
CA GLN A 27 -18.94 -9.66 37.41
C GLN A 27 -17.72 -10.57 37.35
N ASN A 28 -17.94 -11.88 37.21
CA ASN A 28 -16.89 -12.82 36.89
C ASN A 28 -16.86 -12.97 35.36
N SER A 29 -15.74 -12.67 34.72
CA SER A 29 -15.50 -13.12 33.35
C SER A 29 -14.94 -14.55 33.36
N GLU A 30 -15.13 -15.30 32.27
CA GLU A 30 -14.63 -16.67 32.16
C GLU A 30 -13.10 -16.76 32.05
N ALA A 31 -12.44 -15.70 31.54
CA ALA A 31 -11.00 -15.71 31.21
C ALA A 31 -10.15 -14.68 32.00
N GLY A 32 -10.76 -13.64 32.59
CA GLY A 32 -10.08 -12.69 33.47
C GLY A 32 -9.05 -11.77 32.79
N ASN A 33 -9.11 -11.61 31.47
CA ASN A 33 -8.01 -11.08 30.67
C ASN A 33 -8.45 -10.05 29.60
N ILE A 34 -9.60 -9.41 29.76
CA ILE A 34 -10.11 -8.43 28.79
C ILE A 34 -9.26 -7.15 28.79
N PHE A 35 -8.94 -6.66 27.60
CA PHE A 35 -8.37 -5.32 27.36
C PHE A 35 -9.30 -4.51 26.44
N ILE A 36 -9.47 -3.23 26.75
CA ILE A 36 -10.12 -2.27 25.85
C ILE A 36 -9.40 -0.91 25.84
N ALA A 37 -9.60 -0.17 24.76
CA ALA A 37 -9.33 1.26 24.69
C ALA A 37 -10.52 1.99 24.07
N GLN A 38 -10.99 3.05 24.71
CA GLN A 38 -12.12 3.86 24.21
C GLN A 38 -11.66 5.26 23.83
N LYS A 39 -11.93 5.72 22.60
CA LYS A 39 -11.64 7.09 22.17
C LYS A 39 -12.78 7.98 22.67
N HIS A 40 -12.45 8.99 23.46
CA HIS A 40 -13.43 9.77 24.21
C HIS A 40 -13.28 11.28 23.91
N ALA A 41 -14.22 11.84 23.16
CA ALA A 41 -14.35 13.27 22.91
C ALA A 41 -15.13 13.96 24.04
N ALA A 42 -14.52 14.01 25.23
CA ALA A 42 -15.02 14.80 26.36
C ALA A 42 -14.61 16.28 26.21
N ARG A 43 -14.39 17.00 27.32
CA ARG A 43 -13.78 18.36 27.29
C ARG A 43 -12.47 18.42 26.51
N ARG A 44 -11.73 17.31 26.48
CA ARG A 44 -10.53 17.08 25.67
C ARG A 44 -10.58 15.66 25.14
N LEU A 45 -10.13 15.47 23.91
CA LEU A 45 -9.97 14.14 23.33
C LEU A 45 -8.91 13.37 24.11
N HIS A 46 -9.23 12.12 24.47
CA HIS A 46 -8.30 11.19 25.12
C HIS A 46 -8.73 9.75 24.83
N TRP A 47 -7.87 8.79 25.20
CA TRP A 47 -8.13 7.37 25.08
C TRP A 47 -8.17 6.73 26.45
N ASP A 48 -9.30 6.16 26.77
CA ASP A 48 -9.61 5.44 27.98
C ASP A 48 -9.08 4.00 27.87
N PHE A 49 -7.82 3.77 28.26
CA PHE A 49 -7.15 2.46 28.29
C PHE A 49 -7.58 1.67 29.53
N ARG A 50 -8.00 0.40 29.37
CA ARG A 50 -8.49 -0.42 30.49
C ARG A 50 -8.08 -1.88 30.41
N LEU A 51 -7.73 -2.43 31.57
CA LEU A 51 -7.39 -3.84 31.76
C LEU A 51 -8.32 -4.47 32.79
N GLU A 52 -8.88 -5.64 32.49
CA GLU A 52 -9.58 -6.43 33.49
C GLU A 52 -8.60 -6.98 34.52
N VAL A 53 -8.83 -6.65 35.79
CA VAL A 53 -8.12 -7.20 36.94
C VAL A 53 -9.13 -7.39 38.07
N ASP A 54 -9.17 -8.60 38.66
CA ASP A 54 -10.06 -8.94 39.77
C ASP A 54 -11.56 -8.66 39.50
N GLY A 55 -12.03 -8.86 38.26
CA GLY A 55 -13.44 -8.71 37.89
C GLY A 55 -13.92 -7.26 37.75
N VAL A 56 -12.99 -6.30 37.61
CA VAL A 56 -13.25 -4.89 37.26
C VAL A 56 -12.26 -4.40 36.21
N LEU A 57 -12.62 -3.36 35.47
CA LEU A 57 -11.74 -2.68 34.53
C LEU A 57 -10.91 -1.61 35.26
N LYS A 58 -9.61 -1.85 35.39
CA LYS A 58 -8.63 -0.85 35.82
C LYS A 58 -8.42 0.13 34.67
N SER A 59 -8.72 1.41 34.90
CA SER A 59 -8.78 2.47 33.89
C SER A 59 -7.68 3.54 33.99
N TRP A 60 -7.22 4.00 32.83
CA TRP A 60 -6.34 5.16 32.64
C TRP A 60 -6.76 6.00 31.43
N ALA A 61 -6.68 7.32 31.55
CA ALA A 61 -6.90 8.26 30.45
C ALA A 61 -5.56 8.65 29.81
N VAL A 62 -5.35 8.25 28.55
CA VAL A 62 -4.16 8.50 27.73
C VAL A 62 -4.42 9.71 26.82
N THR A 63 -3.83 10.86 27.13
CA THR A 63 -4.26 12.14 26.54
C THR A 63 -3.91 12.33 25.06
N ARG A 64 -2.81 11.73 24.61
CA ARG A 64 -2.39 11.72 23.19
C ARG A 64 -2.65 10.36 22.53
N GLY A 65 -3.43 9.51 23.18
CA GLY A 65 -3.65 8.12 22.77
C GLY A 65 -2.41 7.22 22.88
N PRO A 66 -2.57 5.91 22.70
CA PRO A 66 -1.46 4.96 22.66
C PRO A 66 -0.61 5.14 21.39
N SER A 67 0.69 4.87 21.48
CA SER A 67 1.62 4.89 20.34
C SER A 67 2.32 3.54 20.19
N ALA A 68 2.49 3.07 18.95
CA ALA A 68 3.28 1.89 18.64
C ALA A 68 4.79 2.19 18.60
N ASP A 69 5.18 3.46 18.78
CA ASP A 69 6.57 3.88 18.81
C ASP A 69 7.17 3.63 20.21
N PRO A 70 8.25 2.84 20.33
CA PRO A 70 8.94 2.62 21.61
C PRO A 70 9.53 3.89 22.23
N GLU A 71 9.83 4.93 21.44
CA GLU A 71 10.36 6.21 21.90
C GLU A 71 9.28 7.10 22.55
N ASP A 72 8.00 6.82 22.27
CA ASP A 72 6.89 7.58 22.79
C ASP A 72 6.47 7.18 24.21
N LYS A 73 6.59 8.13 25.11
CA LYS A 73 6.12 8.01 26.51
C LYS A 73 4.76 8.69 26.63
N ARG A 74 3.68 7.91 26.66
CA ARG A 74 2.31 8.43 26.73
C ARG A 74 1.86 8.57 28.18
N LEU A 75 1.52 9.80 28.58
CA LEU A 75 0.94 10.07 29.91
C LEU A 75 -0.42 9.37 30.01
N ALA A 76 -0.56 8.50 31.01
CA ALA A 76 -1.76 7.73 31.32
C ALA A 76 -2.21 8.09 32.75
N VAL A 77 -3.29 8.86 32.88
CA VAL A 77 -3.79 9.33 34.18
C VAL A 77 -4.76 8.30 34.75
N ARG A 78 -4.50 7.75 35.94
CA ARG A 78 -5.39 6.78 36.59
C ARG A 78 -6.78 7.39 36.82
N THR A 79 -7.81 6.67 36.42
CA THR A 79 -9.22 7.02 36.67
C THR A 79 -9.89 5.92 37.51
N GLU A 80 -11.13 6.15 37.94
CA GLU A 80 -11.87 5.14 38.70
C GLU A 80 -12.05 3.82 37.93
N ASP A 81 -12.20 2.71 38.66
CA ASP A 81 -12.45 1.41 38.05
C ASP A 81 -13.85 1.34 37.45
N HIS A 82 -14.00 0.64 36.32
CA HIS A 82 -15.28 0.52 35.62
C HIS A 82 -15.81 -0.92 35.70
N PRO A 83 -17.15 -1.14 35.66
CA PRO A 83 -17.69 -2.49 35.61
C PRO A 83 -17.35 -3.16 34.28
N LEU A 84 -17.27 -4.50 34.26
CA LEU A 84 -17.00 -5.26 33.02
C LEU A 84 -18.04 -5.00 31.92
N SER A 85 -19.29 -4.73 32.29
CA SER A 85 -20.35 -4.35 31.34
C SER A 85 -20.05 -3.04 30.59
N TYR A 86 -19.14 -2.21 31.09
CA TYR A 86 -18.68 -0.99 30.41
C TYR A 86 -17.75 -1.28 29.23
N ALA A 87 -17.15 -2.48 29.15
CA ALA A 87 -16.13 -2.81 28.16
C ALA A 87 -16.60 -2.59 26.71
N ARG A 88 -17.90 -2.81 26.45
CA ARG A 88 -18.50 -2.66 25.12
C ARG A 88 -19.38 -1.42 24.99
N PHE A 89 -19.27 -0.48 25.91
CA PHE A 89 -20.02 0.76 25.86
C PHE A 89 -19.51 1.67 24.73
N GLU A 90 -20.44 2.15 23.92
CA GLU A 90 -20.25 3.15 22.87
C GLU A 90 -21.51 4.02 22.80
N GLY A 91 -21.34 5.34 22.68
CA GLY A 91 -22.45 6.27 22.58
C GLY A 91 -22.09 7.68 23.07
N ASN A 92 -23.13 8.52 23.21
CA ASN A 92 -22.98 9.90 23.66
C ASN A 92 -23.40 10.05 25.13
N ILE A 93 -22.49 10.53 25.97
CA ILE A 93 -22.77 10.87 27.37
C ILE A 93 -23.25 12.34 27.42
N PRO A 94 -24.43 12.63 27.97
CA PRO A 94 -25.01 13.97 27.93
C PRO A 94 -24.10 15.06 28.51
N GLN A 95 -24.13 16.24 27.90
CA GLN A 95 -23.39 17.39 28.38
C GLN A 95 -23.83 17.78 29.81
N GLY A 96 -22.86 17.96 30.70
CA GLY A 96 -23.10 18.27 32.12
C GLY A 96 -23.07 17.05 33.05
N GLU A 97 -23.10 15.83 32.50
CA GLU A 97 -22.79 14.61 33.25
C GLU A 97 -21.27 14.43 33.43
N TYR A 98 -20.88 13.65 34.43
CA TYR A 98 -19.48 13.30 34.65
C TYR A 98 -18.99 12.45 33.48
N GLY A 99 -17.99 12.94 32.74
CA GLY A 99 -17.53 12.29 31.51
C GLY A 99 -18.37 12.59 30.27
N GLY A 100 -19.16 13.67 30.26
CA GLY A 100 -19.96 14.07 29.08
C GLY A 100 -19.11 14.23 27.81
N GLY A 101 -19.57 13.64 26.71
CA GLY A 101 -18.86 13.54 25.44
C GLY A 101 -19.22 12.29 24.65
N THR A 102 -18.72 12.20 23.41
CA THR A 102 -18.88 11.00 22.58
C THR A 102 -17.80 9.98 22.92
N VAL A 103 -18.21 8.72 23.12
CA VAL A 103 -17.34 7.59 23.44
C VAL A 103 -17.43 6.57 22.30
N MET A 104 -16.27 6.19 21.76
CA MET A 104 -16.10 5.15 20.74
C MET A 104 -15.29 3.99 21.32
N LEU A 105 -15.71 2.74 21.08
CA LEU A 105 -14.83 1.60 21.33
C LEU A 105 -13.72 1.58 20.27
N TRP A 106 -12.51 1.97 20.66
CA TRP A 106 -11.39 2.20 19.75
C TRP A 106 -10.48 0.97 19.64
N ASP A 107 -10.38 0.13 20.65
CA ASP A 107 -9.74 -1.18 20.53
C ASP A 107 -10.35 -2.14 21.55
N GLU A 108 -10.36 -3.43 21.21
CA GLU A 108 -10.73 -4.51 22.13
C GLU A 108 -9.84 -5.73 21.88
N GLY A 109 -9.60 -6.51 22.94
CA GLY A 109 -8.81 -7.72 22.84
C GLY A 109 -8.54 -8.35 24.19
N THR A 110 -7.44 -9.08 24.25
CA THR A 110 -6.97 -9.70 25.50
C THR A 110 -5.61 -9.17 25.92
N TRP A 111 -5.31 -9.29 27.20
CA TRP A 111 -4.00 -8.98 27.75
C TRP A 111 -3.48 -10.10 28.64
N ALA A 112 -2.16 -10.21 28.76
CA ALA A 112 -1.53 -11.11 29.71
C ALA A 112 -0.24 -10.48 30.26
N PRO A 113 0.09 -10.63 31.55
CA PRO A 113 1.44 -10.32 32.03
C PRO A 113 2.48 -11.15 31.24
N ILE A 114 3.66 -10.58 30.98
CA ILE A 114 4.76 -11.37 30.40
C ILE A 114 5.18 -12.50 31.34
N ALA A 115 5.89 -13.50 30.82
CA ALA A 115 6.40 -14.61 31.61
C ALA A 115 7.19 -14.12 32.84
N GLY A 116 6.77 -14.57 34.04
CA GLY A 116 7.39 -14.18 35.32
C GLY A 116 6.85 -12.90 35.95
N LYS A 117 5.86 -12.23 35.33
CA LYS A 117 5.15 -11.07 35.89
C LYS A 117 3.71 -11.43 36.26
N SER A 118 3.06 -10.55 37.01
CA SER A 118 1.67 -10.75 37.44
C SER A 118 0.84 -9.47 37.42
N ALA A 119 -0.49 -9.59 37.41
CA ALA A 119 -1.37 -8.44 37.54
C ALA A 119 -1.16 -7.66 38.86
N LYS A 120 -0.60 -8.30 39.90
CA LYS A 120 -0.30 -7.65 41.19
C LYS A 120 0.81 -6.63 41.10
N ASP A 121 1.66 -6.70 40.07
CA ASP A 121 2.78 -5.77 39.88
C ASP A 121 2.27 -4.32 39.66
N LEU A 122 0.98 -4.15 39.31
CA LEU A 122 0.29 -2.86 39.33
C LEU A 122 0.30 -2.18 40.72
N GLU A 123 0.24 -2.93 41.82
CA GLU A 123 0.28 -2.37 43.19
C GLU A 123 1.65 -1.73 43.47
N ASP A 124 2.71 -2.35 42.96
CA ASP A 124 4.10 -1.88 43.04
C ASP A 124 4.34 -0.67 42.10
N GLY A 125 3.43 -0.41 41.17
CA GLY A 125 3.51 0.72 40.25
C GLY A 125 4.19 0.39 38.92
N HIS A 126 4.25 -0.88 38.53
CA HIS A 126 4.85 -1.28 37.25
C HIS A 126 4.19 -2.53 36.70
N LEU A 127 3.69 -2.48 35.45
CA LEU A 127 3.17 -3.65 34.75
C LEU A 127 3.86 -3.80 33.40
N HIS A 128 4.35 -5.01 33.11
CA HIS A 128 4.85 -5.43 31.80
C HIS A 128 3.98 -6.56 31.28
N PHE A 129 3.36 -6.34 30.14
CA PHE A 129 2.28 -7.17 29.63
C PHE A 129 2.27 -7.19 28.11
N THR A 130 1.64 -8.21 27.55
CA THR A 130 1.32 -8.31 26.13
C THR A 130 -0.14 -7.99 25.89
N LEU A 131 -0.42 -7.30 24.79
CA LEU A 131 -1.76 -7.09 24.25
C LEU A 131 -1.93 -7.90 22.97
N ASP A 132 -3.10 -8.50 22.81
CA ASP A 132 -3.61 -8.98 21.53
C ASP A 132 -4.95 -8.29 21.26
N GLY A 133 -4.86 -7.04 20.82
CA GLY A 133 -5.97 -6.22 20.38
C GLY A 133 -6.15 -6.22 18.86
N GLY A 134 -7.23 -5.59 18.41
CA GLY A 134 -7.44 -5.27 17.00
C GLY A 134 -6.41 -4.25 16.48
N ARG A 135 -5.94 -3.35 17.35
CA ARG A 135 -4.93 -2.31 17.04
C ARG A 135 -3.66 -2.47 17.85
N MET A 136 -3.76 -2.42 19.17
CA MET A 136 -2.64 -2.53 20.08
C MET A 136 -2.21 -3.99 20.22
N LYS A 137 -1.01 -4.32 19.75
CA LYS A 137 -0.43 -5.66 19.80
C LYS A 137 0.95 -5.67 20.44
N GLY A 138 1.41 -6.85 20.84
CA GLY A 138 2.77 -7.06 21.36
C GLY A 138 2.94 -6.58 22.80
N GLU A 139 4.18 -6.31 23.19
CA GLU A 139 4.60 -5.97 24.54
C GLU A 139 4.50 -4.47 24.87
N TRP A 140 4.03 -4.19 26.09
CA TRP A 140 3.78 -2.85 26.64
C TRP A 140 4.23 -2.75 28.08
N LEU A 141 4.57 -1.52 28.48
CA LEU A 141 4.91 -1.13 29.84
C LEU A 141 3.95 -0.08 30.36
N LEU A 142 3.51 -0.24 31.60
CA LEU A 142 2.76 0.75 32.35
C LEU A 142 3.49 1.05 33.65
N VAL A 143 4.02 2.27 33.80
CA VAL A 143 4.91 2.64 34.93
C VAL A 143 4.36 3.84 35.69
N ARG A 144 4.14 3.70 37.00
CA ARG A 144 3.64 4.76 37.87
C ARG A 144 4.72 5.79 38.12
N MET A 145 4.38 7.05 37.88
CA MET A 145 5.27 8.19 38.14
C MET A 145 5.24 8.55 39.62
N LYS A 146 6.37 9.07 40.13
CA LYS A 146 6.44 9.64 41.47
C LYS A 146 5.59 10.92 41.52
N GLY A 147 4.57 10.93 42.38
CA GLY A 147 3.68 12.08 42.53
C GLY A 147 4.39 13.34 43.01
N ARG A 148 3.97 14.50 42.49
CA ARG A 148 4.45 15.83 42.93
C ARG A 148 3.56 16.39 44.05
N PRO A 149 4.08 17.26 44.94
CA PRO A 149 3.27 17.87 46.00
C PRO A 149 2.02 18.57 45.42
N GLY A 150 0.84 18.17 45.89
CA GLY A 150 -0.45 18.73 45.44
C GLY A 150 -1.15 17.99 44.29
N GLU A 151 -0.53 16.95 43.71
CA GLU A 151 -1.19 16.11 42.71
C GLU A 151 -2.30 15.25 43.33
N LYS A 152 -3.52 15.37 42.79
CA LYS A 152 -4.71 14.67 43.27
C LYS A 152 -4.98 13.32 42.57
N ARG A 153 -4.23 12.99 41.52
CA ARG A 153 -4.44 11.79 40.68
C ARG A 153 -3.11 11.09 40.42
N GLU A 154 -3.15 9.76 40.33
CA GLU A 154 -1.97 8.96 40.03
C GLU A 154 -1.63 9.03 38.54
N ASN A 155 -0.42 9.49 38.23
CA ASN A 155 0.07 9.57 36.86
C ASN A 155 0.92 8.34 36.53
N TRP A 156 0.69 7.78 35.35
CA TRP A 156 1.42 6.64 34.81
C TRP A 156 1.97 6.98 33.41
N LEU A 157 2.93 6.19 32.95
CA LEU A 157 3.43 6.21 31.58
C LEU A 157 3.08 4.88 30.93
N LEU A 158 2.34 4.95 29.83
CA LEU A 158 2.15 3.84 28.89
C LEU A 158 3.22 3.95 27.80
N ARG A 159 3.97 2.87 27.56
CA ARG A 159 5.04 2.82 26.55
C ARG A 159 5.03 1.48 25.82
N LYS A 160 5.22 1.52 24.51
CA LYS A 160 5.46 0.32 23.70
C LYS A 160 6.87 -0.23 23.99
N VAL A 161 7.01 -1.56 24.00
CA VAL A 161 8.33 -2.22 23.98
C VAL A 161 8.73 -2.48 22.53
N SER A 162 10.02 -2.33 22.22
CA SER A 162 10.58 -2.66 20.91
C SER A 162 10.43 -4.16 20.64
N ASP A 163 9.46 -4.53 19.81
CA ASP A 163 9.17 -5.89 19.37
C ASP A 163 8.68 -5.89 17.90
N GLY A 164 8.25 -7.04 17.38
CA GLY A 164 7.78 -7.19 15.99
C GLY A 164 6.47 -6.43 15.64
N HIS A 165 5.87 -5.74 16.60
CA HIS A 165 4.68 -4.90 16.40
C HIS A 165 4.96 -3.40 16.66
N ALA A 166 6.21 -3.03 16.94
CA ALA A 166 6.61 -1.63 17.07
C ALA A 166 6.65 -0.94 15.70
N VAL A 167 6.09 0.25 15.61
CA VAL A 167 6.11 1.11 14.41
C VAL A 167 6.36 2.54 14.85
N SER A 168 7.16 3.30 14.10
CA SER A 168 7.43 4.71 14.40
C SER A 168 6.19 5.58 14.23
N GLY A 169 6.09 6.64 15.05
CA GLY A 169 5.06 7.67 14.93
C GLY A 169 3.68 7.32 15.55
N ASP A 170 2.68 8.14 15.24
CA ASP A 170 1.34 8.10 15.85
C ASP A 170 0.34 7.18 15.09
N GLN A 171 0.83 6.28 14.24
CA GLN A 171 0.05 5.47 13.30
C GLN A 171 -1.24 4.89 13.91
N LEU A 172 -1.18 4.36 15.13
CA LEU A 172 -2.34 3.78 15.81
C LEU A 172 -3.52 4.77 15.89
N VAL A 173 -3.28 5.99 16.36
CA VAL A 173 -4.34 7.00 16.54
C VAL A 173 -4.75 7.66 15.23
N GLU A 174 -3.86 7.68 14.24
CA GLU A 174 -4.07 8.24 12.91
C GLU A 174 -4.92 7.32 12.01
N GLU A 175 -4.74 6.01 12.12
CA GLU A 175 -5.48 5.02 11.34
C GLU A 175 -6.74 4.53 12.07
N GLY A 176 -6.73 4.54 13.42
CA GLY A 176 -7.84 4.11 14.27
C GLY A 176 -9.01 5.08 14.32
N LEU A 177 -9.54 5.50 13.18
CA LEU A 177 -10.57 6.56 13.08
C LEU A 177 -12.01 6.07 13.30
N LYS A 178 -12.22 4.76 13.23
CA LYS A 178 -13.54 4.12 13.34
C LYS A 178 -13.65 3.24 14.59
N SER A 179 -14.86 2.97 15.04
CA SER A 179 -15.12 2.02 16.12
C SER A 179 -14.73 0.59 15.72
N VAL A 180 -14.09 -0.17 16.61
CA VAL A 180 -13.89 -1.62 16.41
C VAL A 180 -15.18 -2.41 16.65
N LEU A 181 -16.15 -1.84 17.38
CA LEU A 181 -17.45 -2.45 17.62
C LEU A 181 -18.40 -2.22 16.45
N THR A 182 -18.49 -0.98 15.97
CA THR A 182 -19.54 -0.55 15.03
C THR A 182 -18.99 0.05 13.73
N GLY A 183 -17.68 0.14 13.51
CA GLY A 183 -17.14 0.73 12.27
C GLY A 183 -17.48 2.21 12.03
N ARG A 184 -18.22 2.86 12.95
CA ARG A 184 -18.64 4.26 12.84
C ARG A 184 -17.51 5.21 13.19
N THR A 185 -17.48 6.39 12.59
CA THR A 185 -16.61 7.50 13.02
C THR A 185 -17.15 8.16 14.29
N MET A 186 -16.32 9.00 14.94
CA MET A 186 -16.76 9.80 16.09
C MET A 186 -17.97 10.70 15.72
N ALA A 187 -17.97 11.26 14.52
CA ALA A 187 -19.05 12.13 14.03
C ALA A 187 -20.35 11.35 13.82
N GLU A 188 -20.27 10.14 13.26
CA GLU A 188 -21.44 9.27 13.07
C GLU A 188 -22.05 8.83 14.41
N ILE A 189 -21.21 8.49 15.40
CA ILE A 189 -21.67 8.15 16.76
C ILE A 189 -22.32 9.38 17.43
N ALA A 190 -21.74 10.57 17.24
CA ALA A 190 -22.29 11.81 17.79
C ALA A 190 -23.64 12.20 17.15
N ALA A 191 -23.83 11.91 15.85
CA ALA A 191 -25.03 12.24 15.09
C ALA A 191 -26.20 11.27 15.32
N ASP A 192 -25.95 10.08 15.89
CA ASP A 192 -26.96 9.05 16.15
C ASP A 192 -27.91 9.41 17.31
N LYS A 193 -28.94 10.21 16.99
CA LYS A 193 -30.01 10.55 17.93
C LYS A 193 -30.90 9.36 18.30
N ALA A 194 -30.96 8.30 17.48
CA ALA A 194 -31.75 7.10 17.75
C ALA A 194 -31.08 6.19 18.80
N GLY A 195 -29.75 6.18 18.85
CA GLY A 195 -28.96 5.57 19.92
C GLY A 195 -28.96 6.35 21.25
N THR A 196 -29.51 7.57 21.26
CA THR A 196 -29.62 8.40 22.47
C THR A 196 -30.98 8.19 23.13
N GLN A 197 -31.10 7.20 24.03
CA GLN A 197 -32.33 7.01 24.80
C GLN A 197 -32.37 7.88 26.06
N SER A 198 -33.47 8.60 26.28
CA SER A 198 -33.69 9.36 27.51
C SER A 198 -34.00 8.41 28.67
N LEU A 199 -33.14 8.43 29.69
CA LEU A 199 -33.27 7.62 30.92
C LEU A 199 -34.09 8.32 32.01
N LYS A 200 -34.53 9.55 31.74
CA LYS A 200 -35.22 10.40 32.71
C LYS A 200 -36.53 9.75 33.16
N GLY A 201 -36.56 9.28 34.41
CA GLY A 201 -37.75 8.73 35.08
C GLY A 201 -37.89 7.20 35.05
N LYS A 202 -36.97 6.45 34.43
CA LYS A 202 -37.01 4.97 34.39
C LYS A 202 -36.28 4.37 35.61
N LYS A 203 -36.86 3.34 36.25
CA LYS A 203 -36.28 2.61 37.40
C LYS A 203 -36.51 1.10 37.30
N GLY A 204 -35.65 0.31 37.93
CA GLY A 204 -35.82 -1.15 38.03
C GLY A 204 -35.82 -1.83 36.67
N LYS A 205 -36.84 -2.64 36.38
CA LYS A 205 -36.98 -3.36 35.11
C LYS A 205 -36.97 -2.41 33.90
N ALA A 206 -37.65 -1.26 34.00
CA ALA A 206 -37.68 -0.27 32.91
C ALA A 206 -36.31 0.40 32.61
N PHE A 207 -35.38 0.38 33.58
CA PHE A 207 -34.00 0.82 33.36
C PHE A 207 -33.18 -0.30 32.69
N ALA A 208 -33.35 -1.54 33.13
CA ALA A 208 -32.73 -2.71 32.50
C ALA A 208 -33.17 -2.84 31.03
N ASP A 209 -34.48 -2.70 30.76
CA ASP A 209 -35.04 -2.76 29.40
C ASP A 209 -34.46 -1.64 28.51
N ALA A 210 -34.25 -0.43 29.02
CA ALA A 210 -33.65 0.68 28.25
C ALA A 210 -32.15 0.47 27.96
N MET A 211 -31.44 -0.20 28.86
CA MET A 211 -30.04 -0.58 28.67
C MET A 211 -29.91 -1.76 27.71
N ASP A 212 -30.84 -2.72 27.77
CA ASP A 212 -30.95 -3.83 26.82
C ASP A 212 -31.34 -3.30 25.44
N ASP A 213 -32.22 -2.30 25.33
CA ASP A 213 -32.56 -1.64 24.06
C ASP A 213 -31.37 -0.86 23.49
N ALA A 214 -30.54 -0.21 24.32
CA ALA A 214 -29.32 0.47 23.86
C ALA A 214 -28.23 -0.52 23.46
N ALA A 215 -28.07 -1.63 24.20
CA ALA A 215 -27.18 -2.73 23.84
C ALA A 215 -27.68 -3.46 22.59
N GLN A 216 -29.00 -3.58 22.41
CA GLN A 216 -29.63 -4.15 21.23
C GLN A 216 -29.52 -3.21 20.04
N HIS A 217 -29.71 -1.90 20.20
CA HIS A 217 -29.44 -0.89 19.16
C HIS A 217 -27.97 -0.88 18.76
N ASN A 218 -27.05 -0.94 19.72
CA ASN A 218 -25.61 -1.07 19.44
C ASN A 218 -25.27 -2.44 18.85
N SER A 219 -25.99 -3.52 19.17
CA SER A 219 -25.83 -4.85 18.56
C SER A 219 -26.45 -4.91 17.15
N GLU A 220 -27.57 -4.24 16.90
CA GLU A 220 -28.22 -4.12 15.59
C GLU A 220 -27.42 -3.18 14.69
N THR A 221 -26.92 -2.09 15.26
CA THR A 221 -25.94 -1.20 14.63
C THR A 221 -24.61 -1.91 14.44
N ALA A 222 -24.12 -2.73 15.36
CA ALA A 222 -22.94 -3.59 15.15
C ALA A 222 -23.25 -4.81 14.26
N LYS A 223 -24.50 -5.15 13.96
CA LYS A 223 -24.86 -6.14 12.93
C LYS A 223 -24.93 -5.48 11.55
N THR A 224 -25.34 -4.21 11.47
CA THR A 224 -25.35 -3.41 10.25
C THR A 224 -23.99 -2.76 9.96
N ALA A 225 -23.17 -2.59 11.00
CA ALA A 225 -21.90 -1.86 11.00
C ALA A 225 -20.74 -2.66 11.65
N ARG A 226 -20.93 -3.97 11.90
CA ARG A 226 -19.81 -4.92 11.95
C ARG A 226 -18.93 -4.60 10.75
N PRO A 227 -17.63 -4.32 10.92
CA PRO A 227 -16.80 -3.89 9.82
C PRO A 227 -16.79 -5.02 8.79
N ALA A 228 -17.45 -4.80 7.66
CA ALA A 228 -16.78 -4.24 6.49
C ALA A 228 -15.34 -4.74 6.20
N ALA A 229 -15.00 -5.97 6.57
CA ALA A 229 -14.43 -6.92 5.60
C ALA A 229 -15.56 -7.56 4.73
N LYS A 230 -16.80 -7.09 4.90
CA LYS A 230 -17.84 -7.07 3.88
C LYS A 230 -18.51 -5.70 3.86
N ARG A 231 -18.00 -4.80 3.01
CA ARG A 231 -18.72 -3.76 2.28
C ARG A 231 -20.23 -3.92 2.46
N ARG A 232 -20.90 -2.87 2.98
CA ARG A 232 -22.35 -2.76 3.27
C ARG A 232 -23.20 -3.82 2.55
N PRO A 233 -24.18 -4.51 3.18
CA PRO A 233 -25.25 -5.19 2.46
C PRO A 233 -26.13 -4.13 1.79
N GLY A 234 -25.67 -3.67 0.62
CA GLY A 234 -26.13 -2.49 -0.10
C GLY A 234 -25.01 -1.86 -0.96
N SER A 235 -23.74 -2.02 -0.59
CA SER A 235 -22.58 -1.69 -1.42
C SER A 235 -21.50 -2.78 -1.39
N ARG A 236 -21.88 -4.05 -1.58
CA ARG A 236 -20.95 -5.05 -2.16
C ARG A 236 -20.10 -4.37 -3.23
N ALA A 237 -18.85 -4.80 -3.42
CA ALA A 237 -18.20 -4.65 -4.71
C ALA A 237 -19.22 -5.00 -5.77
N LYS A 238 -19.83 -3.98 -6.39
CA LYS A 238 -20.84 -4.20 -7.43
C LYS A 238 -20.00 -4.61 -8.61
N GLY A 239 -19.78 -5.92 -8.74
CA GLY A 239 -18.93 -6.45 -9.78
C GLY A 239 -18.60 -7.90 -9.52
N ALA A 240 -18.53 -8.68 -10.59
CA ALA A 240 -17.86 -9.97 -10.55
C ALA A 240 -16.34 -9.73 -10.45
N PRO A 241 -15.56 -10.68 -9.91
CA PRO A 241 -14.11 -10.62 -10.05
C PRO A 241 -13.75 -10.52 -11.55
N PRO A 242 -12.72 -9.72 -11.90
CA PRO A 242 -12.30 -9.59 -13.29
C PRO A 242 -11.98 -10.94 -13.95
N LYS A 243 -12.12 -10.99 -15.27
CA LYS A 243 -11.74 -12.19 -16.03
C LYS A 243 -10.23 -12.30 -16.16
N PHE A 244 -9.73 -13.53 -16.34
CA PHE A 244 -8.34 -13.76 -16.71
C PHE A 244 -7.93 -12.92 -17.94
N ARG A 245 -6.71 -12.39 -17.89
CA ARG A 245 -6.05 -11.69 -18.99
C ARG A 245 -4.68 -12.32 -19.24
N ALA A 246 -4.22 -12.30 -20.48
CA ALA A 246 -2.89 -12.79 -20.80
C ALA A 246 -1.82 -11.99 -20.04
N VAL A 247 -0.90 -12.71 -19.38
CA VAL A 247 0.18 -12.09 -18.62
C VAL A 247 1.31 -11.59 -19.52
N GLN A 248 1.95 -10.49 -19.13
CA GLN A 248 3.16 -9.99 -19.77
C GLN A 248 4.35 -10.88 -19.45
N LEU A 249 5.12 -11.23 -20.48
CA LEU A 249 6.23 -12.18 -20.35
C LEU A 249 7.57 -11.46 -20.46
N ALA A 250 8.46 -11.72 -19.52
CA ALA A 250 9.79 -11.13 -19.49
C ALA A 250 10.72 -11.74 -20.57
N THR A 251 11.44 -10.91 -21.32
CA THR A 251 12.51 -11.35 -22.24
C THR A 251 13.81 -11.61 -21.48
N LEU A 252 14.44 -12.77 -21.68
CA LEU A 252 15.78 -13.04 -21.11
C LEU A 252 16.83 -12.14 -21.76
N VAL A 253 17.61 -11.44 -20.96
CA VAL A 253 18.72 -10.59 -21.42
C VAL A 253 20.04 -10.95 -20.73
N ASP A 254 21.15 -10.52 -21.33
CA ASP A 254 22.52 -10.82 -20.92
C ASP A 254 23.09 -9.89 -19.84
N ALA A 255 22.50 -8.70 -19.68
CA ALA A 255 22.87 -7.74 -18.66
C ALA A 255 21.63 -7.03 -18.08
N VAL A 256 21.76 -6.51 -16.87
CA VAL A 256 20.71 -5.68 -16.26
C VAL A 256 20.65 -4.35 -17.02
N PRO A 257 19.47 -3.91 -17.49
CA PRO A 257 19.33 -2.57 -18.08
C PRO A 257 19.73 -1.49 -17.08
N ASP A 258 20.34 -0.42 -17.58
CA ASP A 258 20.83 0.71 -16.79
C ASP A 258 19.87 1.92 -16.83
N GLY A 259 20.07 2.84 -15.88
CA GLY A 259 19.36 4.11 -15.82
C GLY A 259 18.01 4.08 -15.09
N ASN A 260 17.51 5.27 -14.76
CA ASN A 260 16.34 5.44 -13.89
C ASN A 260 15.02 5.15 -14.59
N LEU A 261 14.99 4.92 -15.90
CA LEU A 261 13.78 4.52 -16.62
C LEU A 261 13.41 3.04 -16.41
N TRP A 262 14.21 2.32 -15.61
CA TRP A 262 13.96 0.95 -15.21
C TRP A 262 13.75 0.85 -13.72
N MET A 263 12.77 0.04 -13.34
CA MET A 263 12.65 -0.46 -11.98
C MET A 263 12.96 -1.95 -11.94
N HIS A 264 13.69 -2.36 -10.92
CA HIS A 264 14.24 -3.69 -10.75
C HIS A 264 13.65 -4.36 -9.52
N GLU A 265 13.12 -5.57 -9.71
CA GLU A 265 12.49 -6.37 -8.67
C GLU A 265 13.20 -7.73 -8.57
N ILE A 266 13.02 -8.40 -7.44
CA ILE A 266 13.48 -9.78 -7.27
C ILE A 266 12.77 -10.67 -8.29
N LYS A 267 13.54 -11.54 -8.96
CA LYS A 267 12.95 -12.63 -9.71
C LYS A 267 12.63 -13.76 -8.75
N PHE A 268 11.37 -13.85 -8.35
CA PHE A 268 10.86 -14.94 -7.53
C PHE A 268 10.91 -16.28 -8.25
N ASP A 269 11.25 -17.31 -7.48
CA ASP A 269 11.24 -18.71 -7.92
C ASP A 269 9.92 -19.39 -7.50
N GLY A 270 8.89 -19.30 -8.35
CA GLY A 270 7.55 -19.76 -8.01
C GLY A 270 6.61 -20.04 -9.18
N TYR A 271 5.32 -19.94 -8.90
CA TYR A 271 4.25 -19.97 -9.89
C TYR A 271 3.67 -18.58 -10.13
N ARG A 272 3.86 -18.07 -11.34
CA ARG A 272 3.17 -16.88 -11.83
C ARG A 272 1.64 -17.06 -11.75
N ALA A 273 0.97 -16.14 -11.07
CA ALA A 273 -0.46 -16.18 -10.81
C ALA A 273 -1.13 -14.81 -10.98
N LEU A 274 -2.37 -14.82 -11.45
CA LEU A 274 -3.26 -13.65 -11.45
C LEU A 274 -4.36 -13.87 -10.41
N ALA A 275 -4.42 -12.98 -9.42
CA ALA A 275 -5.50 -12.94 -8.43
C ALA A 275 -6.60 -11.99 -8.91
N ALA A 276 -7.78 -12.55 -9.22
CA ALA A 276 -8.99 -11.80 -9.53
C ALA A 276 -9.87 -11.74 -8.26
N VAL A 277 -10.03 -10.56 -7.69
CA VAL A 277 -10.68 -10.34 -6.39
C VAL A 277 -11.91 -9.46 -6.58
N ALA A 278 -13.01 -9.76 -5.88
CA ALA A 278 -14.12 -8.84 -5.66
C ALA A 278 -14.80 -9.18 -4.32
N GLY A 279 -14.46 -8.43 -3.28
CA GLY A 279 -14.88 -8.71 -1.91
C GLY A 279 -14.45 -10.11 -1.47
N ASP A 280 -15.42 -10.94 -1.10
CA ASP A 280 -15.20 -12.33 -0.69
C ASP A 280 -15.04 -13.33 -1.84
N THR A 281 -15.23 -12.89 -3.08
CA THR A 281 -15.11 -13.74 -4.26
C THR A 281 -13.72 -13.57 -4.88
N VAL A 282 -12.86 -14.57 -4.69
CA VAL A 282 -11.49 -14.58 -5.20
C VAL A 282 -11.27 -15.76 -6.13
N ARG A 283 -10.55 -15.53 -7.23
CA ARG A 283 -10.02 -16.58 -8.10
C ARG A 283 -8.54 -16.39 -8.34
N ILE A 284 -7.78 -17.48 -8.29
CA ILE A 284 -6.35 -17.48 -8.59
C ILE A 284 -6.12 -18.26 -9.87
N TYR A 285 -5.74 -17.55 -10.93
CA TYR A 285 -5.43 -18.12 -12.23
C TYR A 285 -3.93 -18.36 -12.37
N THR A 286 -3.53 -19.51 -12.94
CA THR A 286 -2.15 -19.72 -13.38
C THR A 286 -1.79 -18.80 -14.55
N ARG A 287 -0.50 -18.73 -14.89
CA ARG A 287 0.02 -18.10 -16.12
C ARG A 287 -0.79 -18.42 -17.39
N SER A 288 -1.32 -19.64 -17.52
CA SER A 288 -2.06 -20.12 -18.70
C SER A 288 -3.57 -19.97 -18.58
N GLY A 289 -4.07 -19.39 -17.47
CA GLY A 289 -5.48 -19.15 -17.23
C GLY A 289 -6.24 -20.31 -16.59
N LEU A 290 -5.53 -21.31 -16.05
CA LEU A 290 -6.17 -22.39 -15.28
C LEU A 290 -6.59 -21.84 -13.91
N ASP A 291 -7.84 -22.06 -13.52
CA ASP A 291 -8.31 -21.71 -12.18
C ASP A 291 -7.76 -22.72 -11.16
N TRP A 292 -6.84 -22.28 -10.32
CA TRP A 292 -6.19 -23.06 -9.26
C TRP A 292 -6.58 -22.56 -7.87
N SER A 293 -7.74 -21.92 -7.73
CA SER A 293 -8.24 -21.39 -6.47
C SER A 293 -8.25 -22.45 -5.36
N ASP A 294 -8.71 -23.67 -5.65
CA ASP A 294 -8.72 -24.76 -4.67
C ASP A 294 -7.30 -25.13 -4.18
N LYS A 295 -6.32 -25.14 -5.09
CA LYS A 295 -4.91 -25.42 -4.77
C LYS A 295 -4.24 -24.31 -3.97
N PHE A 296 -4.84 -23.13 -3.93
CA PHE A 296 -4.33 -21.94 -3.26
C PHE A 296 -5.36 -21.40 -2.25
N ALA A 297 -6.21 -22.27 -1.69
CA ALA A 297 -7.31 -21.90 -0.80
C ALA A 297 -6.90 -20.96 0.36
N PRO A 298 -5.76 -21.14 1.06
CA PRO A 298 -5.32 -20.21 2.10
C PRO A 298 -5.06 -18.78 1.59
N LEU A 299 -4.55 -18.64 0.37
CA LEU A 299 -4.35 -17.33 -0.26
C LEU A 299 -5.69 -16.72 -0.70
N VAL A 300 -6.63 -17.54 -1.20
CA VAL A 300 -8.01 -17.12 -1.51
C VAL A 300 -8.68 -16.53 -0.26
N ASP A 301 -8.60 -17.20 0.87
CA ASP A 301 -9.17 -16.74 2.14
C ASP A 301 -8.50 -15.43 2.61
N THR A 302 -7.18 -15.33 2.45
CA THR A 302 -6.43 -14.12 2.83
C THR A 302 -6.82 -12.92 1.95
N PHE A 303 -6.96 -13.10 0.64
CA PHE A 303 -7.45 -12.05 -0.26
C PHE A 303 -8.91 -11.68 0.03
N ALA A 304 -9.76 -12.66 0.33
CA ALA A 304 -11.17 -12.43 0.66
C ALA A 304 -11.31 -11.60 1.95
N ALA A 305 -10.43 -11.80 2.93
CA ALA A 305 -10.40 -11.03 4.17
C ALA A 305 -10.05 -9.55 3.98
N LEU A 306 -9.38 -9.19 2.87
CA LEU A 306 -9.08 -7.79 2.53
C LEU A 306 -10.30 -7.03 1.97
N ASP A 307 -11.34 -7.74 1.53
CA ASP A 307 -12.59 -7.16 0.98
C ASP A 307 -12.36 -6.12 -0.13
N LEU A 308 -11.40 -6.39 -1.00
CA LEU A 308 -10.97 -5.44 -2.02
C LEU A 308 -12.10 -5.17 -3.04
N PRO A 309 -12.14 -3.97 -3.66
CA PRO A 309 -12.93 -3.75 -4.86
C PRO A 309 -12.53 -4.71 -6.00
N PRO A 310 -13.36 -4.85 -7.06
CA PRO A 310 -13.04 -5.68 -8.21
C PRO A 310 -11.64 -5.35 -8.76
N SER A 311 -10.70 -6.26 -8.62
CA SER A 311 -9.27 -6.02 -8.90
C SER A 311 -8.64 -7.21 -9.59
N LEU A 312 -7.72 -6.95 -10.51
CA LEU A 312 -6.90 -7.98 -11.15
C LEU A 312 -5.42 -7.72 -10.86
N ILE A 313 -4.86 -8.55 -9.97
CA ILE A 313 -3.51 -8.39 -9.41
C ILE A 313 -2.60 -9.46 -9.99
N ASP A 314 -1.46 -9.04 -10.53
CA ASP A 314 -0.44 -9.93 -11.08
C ASP A 314 0.67 -10.16 -10.05
N GLY A 315 1.00 -11.43 -9.80
CA GLY A 315 1.93 -11.82 -8.74
C GLY A 315 2.61 -13.16 -8.98
N GLU A 316 3.49 -13.54 -8.04
CA GLU A 316 4.13 -14.84 -8.00
C GLU A 316 3.79 -15.53 -6.68
N ILE A 317 3.41 -16.80 -6.73
CA ILE A 317 3.21 -17.63 -5.55
C ILE A 317 4.49 -18.41 -5.28
N ILE A 318 5.03 -18.28 -4.08
CA ILE A 318 6.27 -18.96 -3.65
C ILE A 318 6.06 -19.76 -2.37
N ALA A 319 6.99 -20.68 -2.13
CA ALA A 319 7.20 -21.29 -0.82
C ALA A 319 8.68 -21.14 -0.46
N ARG A 320 8.97 -20.84 0.80
CA ARG A 320 10.36 -20.65 1.27
C ARG A 320 11.02 -21.98 1.59
N GLY A 321 12.33 -22.05 1.33
CA GLY A 321 13.19 -23.12 1.80
C GLY A 321 13.69 -22.89 3.23
N PRO A 322 14.48 -23.85 3.76
CA PRO A 322 15.09 -23.74 5.09
C PRO A 322 16.03 -22.54 5.25
N ASP A 323 16.58 -22.05 4.14
CA ASP A 323 17.42 -20.86 4.04
C ASP A 323 16.62 -19.54 3.98
N GLY A 324 15.28 -19.62 3.96
CA GLY A 324 14.39 -18.48 3.83
C GLY A 324 14.17 -17.98 2.40
N ASN A 325 14.86 -18.56 1.41
CA ASN A 325 14.73 -18.16 0.01
C ASN A 325 13.52 -18.82 -0.68
N PRO A 326 12.88 -18.16 -1.66
CA PRO A 326 11.92 -18.80 -2.54
C PRO A 326 12.51 -20.05 -3.20
N SER A 327 11.77 -21.16 -3.16
CA SER A 327 12.22 -22.43 -3.72
C SER A 327 11.09 -23.15 -4.42
N PHE A 328 11.24 -23.33 -5.74
CA PHE A 328 10.26 -24.06 -6.54
C PHE A 328 10.10 -25.52 -6.11
N SER A 329 11.18 -26.18 -5.67
CA SER A 329 11.11 -27.56 -5.18
C SER A 329 10.27 -27.66 -3.91
N ASN A 330 10.38 -26.69 -2.99
CA ASN A 330 9.52 -26.64 -1.80
C ASN A 330 8.07 -26.30 -2.16
N LEU A 331 7.85 -25.38 -3.10
CA LEU A 331 6.52 -25.07 -3.61
C LEU A 331 5.82 -26.32 -4.19
N GLN A 332 6.55 -27.16 -4.93
CA GLN A 332 6.04 -28.44 -5.42
C GLN A 332 5.70 -29.41 -4.28
N ALA A 333 6.53 -29.47 -3.24
CA ALA A 333 6.29 -30.35 -2.10
C ALA A 333 5.01 -29.94 -1.34
N GLU A 334 4.81 -28.65 -1.10
CA GLU A 334 3.60 -28.10 -0.48
C GLU A 334 2.37 -28.39 -1.36
N LEU A 335 2.47 -28.16 -2.68
CA LEU A 335 1.39 -28.48 -3.63
C LEU A 335 1.01 -29.97 -3.68
N LYS A 336 1.95 -30.87 -3.40
CA LYS A 336 1.71 -32.33 -3.34
C LYS A 336 1.03 -32.76 -2.05
N ARG A 337 1.42 -32.19 -0.89
CA ARG A 337 0.88 -32.53 0.44
C ARG A 337 -0.62 -32.23 0.56
N GLY A 338 -1.07 -31.17 -0.09
CA GLY A 338 -2.47 -30.71 -0.01
C GLY A 338 -3.51 -31.53 -0.77
N HIS A 339 -3.17 -32.56 -1.58
CA HIS A 339 -4.14 -33.31 -2.42
C HIS A 339 -5.12 -32.44 -3.25
N GLY A 340 -4.78 -31.17 -3.51
CA GLY A 340 -5.65 -30.21 -4.20
C GLY A 340 -6.35 -29.18 -3.31
N SER A 341 -6.29 -29.28 -1.98
CA SER A 341 -6.79 -28.27 -1.03
C SER A 341 -5.76 -28.00 0.08
N GLN A 342 -5.09 -26.85 -0.03
CA GLN A 342 -4.12 -26.43 1.00
C GLN A 342 -4.85 -25.94 2.26
N LYS A 343 -4.21 -26.11 3.40
CA LYS A 343 -4.69 -25.73 4.74
C LYS A 343 -3.93 -24.49 5.23
N PRO A 344 -4.46 -23.77 6.24
CA PRO A 344 -3.81 -22.58 6.81
C PRO A 344 -2.39 -22.78 7.36
N GLY A 345 -1.94 -24.03 7.55
CA GLY A 345 -0.57 -24.35 7.98
C GLY A 345 0.46 -24.45 6.85
N ASP A 346 0.02 -24.45 5.59
CA ASP A 346 0.90 -24.54 4.42
C ASP A 346 1.51 -23.16 4.11
N LYS A 347 2.84 -23.11 3.91
CA LYS A 347 3.62 -21.86 3.88
C LYS A 347 3.69 -21.25 2.48
N LEU A 348 2.53 -20.96 1.89
CA LEU A 348 2.43 -20.29 0.60
C LEU A 348 2.39 -18.77 0.79
N GLU A 349 3.16 -18.05 -0.01
CA GLU A 349 3.17 -16.58 -0.05
C GLU A 349 2.82 -16.07 -1.44
N PHE A 350 2.10 -14.96 -1.52
CA PHE A 350 1.82 -14.26 -2.78
C PHE A 350 2.57 -12.93 -2.80
N HIS A 351 3.42 -12.75 -3.81
CA HIS A 351 4.19 -11.53 -4.04
C HIS A 351 3.60 -10.80 -5.25
N ALA A 352 2.77 -9.78 -4.99
CA ALA A 352 2.12 -8.95 -5.98
C ALA A 352 3.11 -7.95 -6.59
N PHE A 353 3.13 -7.76 -7.92
CA PHE A 353 4.04 -6.80 -8.55
C PHE A 353 3.42 -5.96 -9.67
N ASP A 354 2.14 -6.15 -10.01
CA ASP A 354 1.42 -5.29 -10.96
C ASP A 354 -0.10 -5.31 -10.71
N LEU A 355 -0.80 -4.23 -11.10
CA LEU A 355 -2.25 -4.07 -10.96
C LEU A 355 -2.87 -3.71 -12.31
N LEU A 356 -3.68 -4.60 -12.86
CA LEU A 356 -4.18 -4.49 -14.24
C LEU A 356 -5.58 -3.89 -14.35
N GLU A 357 -6.37 -4.03 -13.30
CA GLU A 357 -7.74 -3.54 -13.21
C GLU A 357 -8.08 -3.19 -11.76
N LEU A 358 -8.82 -2.09 -11.56
CA LEU A 358 -9.31 -1.65 -10.26
C LEU A 358 -10.68 -0.98 -10.38
N ASP A 359 -11.66 -1.54 -9.70
CA ASP A 359 -13.06 -1.12 -9.68
C ASP A 359 -13.63 -0.91 -11.09
N GLY A 360 -13.36 -1.88 -11.98
CA GLY A 360 -13.80 -1.88 -13.38
C GLY A 360 -13.01 -0.97 -14.32
N ARG A 361 -12.01 -0.23 -13.83
CA ARG A 361 -11.10 0.58 -14.66
C ARG A 361 -9.91 -0.27 -15.11
N ASN A 362 -9.68 -0.33 -16.43
CA ASN A 362 -8.50 -0.97 -16.99
C ASN A 362 -7.27 -0.09 -16.79
N LEU A 363 -6.34 -0.53 -15.94
CA LEU A 363 -5.13 0.20 -15.61
C LEU A 363 -3.96 -0.14 -16.53
N ALA A 364 -4.04 -1.21 -17.32
CA ALA A 364 -2.96 -1.66 -18.20
C ALA A 364 -2.35 -0.58 -19.13
N PRO A 365 -3.11 0.41 -19.65
CA PRO A 365 -2.53 1.49 -20.44
C PRO A 365 -1.64 2.47 -19.66
N LEU A 366 -1.79 2.55 -18.33
CA LEU A 366 -1.03 3.47 -17.49
C LEU A 366 0.45 3.07 -17.43
N PRO A 367 1.36 4.01 -17.08
CA PRO A 367 2.75 3.71 -16.74
C PRO A 367 2.88 2.58 -15.71
N ASN A 368 3.95 1.79 -15.81
CA ASN A 368 4.22 0.70 -14.88
C ASN A 368 4.33 1.18 -13.43
N ILE A 369 5.03 2.29 -13.21
CA ILE A 369 5.18 2.88 -11.88
C ILE A 369 3.83 3.31 -11.30
N GLU A 370 2.93 3.91 -12.09
CA GLU A 370 1.61 4.30 -11.58
C GLU A 370 0.79 3.06 -11.15
N ARG A 371 0.84 1.97 -11.92
CA ARG A 371 0.17 0.72 -11.54
C ARG A 371 0.78 0.12 -10.26
N LYS A 372 2.09 0.28 -10.08
CA LYS A 372 2.82 -0.17 -8.89
C LYS A 372 2.42 0.63 -7.64
N GLU A 373 2.42 1.95 -7.71
CA GLU A 373 1.98 2.83 -6.60
C GLU A 373 0.52 2.55 -6.20
N ARG A 374 -0.36 2.35 -7.18
CA ARG A 374 -1.76 1.95 -6.93
C ARG A 374 -1.87 0.58 -6.27
N LEU A 375 -1.02 -0.37 -6.64
CA LEU A 375 -0.95 -1.69 -6.00
C LEU A 375 -0.50 -1.58 -4.54
N GLU A 376 0.53 -0.77 -4.29
CA GLU A 376 1.06 -0.51 -2.95
C GLU A 376 0.00 0.14 -2.06
N ALA A 377 -0.73 1.14 -2.57
CA ALA A 377 -1.86 1.73 -1.86
C ALA A 377 -3.01 0.72 -1.61
N LEU A 378 -3.35 -0.11 -2.61
CA LEU A 378 -4.40 -1.12 -2.49
C LEU A 378 -4.07 -2.19 -1.43
N LEU A 379 -2.79 -2.55 -1.29
CA LEU A 379 -2.29 -3.60 -0.41
C LEU A 379 -1.51 -3.05 0.80
N ALA A 380 -1.63 -1.77 1.15
CA ALA A 380 -0.90 -1.15 2.26
C ALA A 380 -1.16 -1.84 3.62
N TYR A 381 -2.38 -2.35 3.81
CA TYR A 381 -2.79 -3.09 4.99
C TYR A 381 -2.68 -4.62 4.83
N ALA A 382 -2.23 -5.10 3.67
CA ALA A 382 -1.94 -6.51 3.50
C ALA A 382 -0.84 -6.93 4.49
N ARG A 383 -0.95 -8.15 4.97
CA ARG A 383 0.00 -8.77 5.88
C ARG A 383 0.34 -10.15 5.33
N SER A 384 1.41 -10.74 5.86
CA SER A 384 1.77 -12.13 5.58
C SER A 384 0.52 -13.03 5.62
N PRO A 385 0.31 -13.90 4.60
CA PRO A 385 1.25 -14.26 3.52
C PRO A 385 1.18 -13.42 2.22
N LEU A 386 0.52 -12.26 2.22
CA LEU A 386 0.44 -11.37 1.05
C LEU A 386 1.46 -10.24 1.15
N PHE A 387 2.25 -10.07 0.10
CA PHE A 387 3.30 -9.06 0.01
C PHE A 387 3.20 -8.32 -1.33
N VAL A 388 3.61 -7.05 -1.34
CA VAL A 388 3.96 -6.35 -2.58
C VAL A 388 5.45 -6.52 -2.80
N ALA A 389 5.86 -6.91 -4.01
CA ALA A 389 7.26 -7.06 -4.34
C ALA A 389 7.98 -5.71 -4.26
N ASP A 390 9.09 -5.62 -3.54
CA ASP A 390 9.88 -4.40 -3.52
C ASP A 390 10.56 -4.15 -4.88
N HIS A 391 10.83 -2.87 -5.15
CA HIS A 391 11.54 -2.45 -6.35
C HIS A 391 12.61 -1.39 -6.04
N VAL A 392 13.62 -1.32 -6.90
CA VAL A 392 14.66 -0.26 -6.92
C VAL A 392 14.60 0.43 -8.27
N ILE A 393 14.57 1.76 -8.28
CA ILE A 393 14.67 2.56 -9.51
C ILE A 393 16.15 2.77 -9.84
N GLY A 394 16.56 2.39 -11.05
CA GLY A 394 17.97 2.37 -11.42
C GLY A 394 18.79 1.40 -10.56
N ALA A 395 20.12 1.51 -10.63
CA ALA A 395 21.08 0.72 -9.85
C ALA A 395 20.83 -0.81 -9.81
N GLY A 396 20.18 -1.36 -10.85
CA GLY A 396 19.73 -2.75 -10.88
C GLY A 396 20.88 -3.76 -10.84
N GLU A 397 22.09 -3.36 -11.25
CA GLU A 397 23.30 -4.16 -11.16
C GLU A 397 23.68 -4.49 -9.70
N LYS A 398 23.45 -3.57 -8.76
CA LYS A 398 23.69 -3.80 -7.33
C LYS A 398 22.70 -4.82 -6.78
N LEU A 399 21.41 -4.67 -7.13
CA LEU A 399 20.37 -5.63 -6.74
C LEU A 399 20.68 -7.01 -7.31
N TYR A 400 21.06 -7.10 -8.59
CA TYR A 400 21.39 -8.36 -9.24
C TYR A 400 22.59 -9.06 -8.56
N ALA A 401 23.67 -8.33 -8.28
CA ALA A 401 24.82 -8.88 -7.56
C ALA A 401 24.42 -9.44 -6.18
N ALA A 402 23.62 -8.68 -5.42
CA ALA A 402 23.12 -9.13 -4.12
C ALA A 402 22.24 -10.38 -4.23
N MET A 403 21.32 -10.42 -5.21
CA MET A 403 20.46 -11.58 -5.45
C MET A 403 21.29 -12.83 -5.80
N CYS A 404 22.30 -12.70 -6.65
CA CYS A 404 23.15 -13.83 -7.02
C CYS A 404 24.00 -14.33 -5.85
N GLN A 405 24.54 -13.43 -5.00
CA GLN A 405 25.26 -13.80 -3.79
C GLN A 405 24.36 -14.52 -2.77
N ALA A 406 23.09 -14.14 -2.69
CA ALA A 406 22.09 -14.76 -1.83
C ALA A 406 21.50 -16.07 -2.39
N GLY A 407 21.95 -16.53 -3.57
CA GLY A 407 21.44 -17.75 -4.21
C GLY A 407 20.04 -17.63 -4.81
N GLN A 408 19.54 -16.40 -5.01
CA GLN A 408 18.24 -16.11 -5.63
C GLN A 408 18.27 -16.33 -7.15
N GLU A 409 17.09 -16.41 -7.77
CA GLU A 409 17.01 -16.73 -9.21
C GLU A 409 17.58 -15.62 -10.11
N GLY A 410 17.43 -14.36 -9.70
CA GLY A 410 17.91 -13.19 -10.42
C GLY A 410 17.02 -11.98 -10.22
N VAL A 411 16.91 -11.13 -11.25
CA VAL A 411 16.12 -9.91 -11.22
C VAL A 411 15.19 -9.79 -12.42
N ILE A 412 14.07 -9.12 -12.21
CA ILE A 412 13.16 -8.64 -13.25
C ILE A 412 13.37 -7.14 -13.39
N ALA A 413 13.54 -6.64 -14.62
CA ALA A 413 13.57 -5.21 -14.90
C ALA A 413 12.36 -4.82 -15.77
N LYS A 414 11.65 -3.76 -15.37
CA LYS A 414 10.47 -3.25 -16.07
C LYS A 414 10.70 -1.77 -16.42
N ARG A 415 10.38 -1.39 -17.66
CA ARG A 415 10.42 0.02 -18.09
C ARG A 415 9.28 0.76 -17.39
N ILE A 416 9.61 1.86 -16.74
CA ILE A 416 8.76 2.56 -15.77
C ILE A 416 7.53 3.20 -16.42
N ASP A 417 7.69 3.82 -17.58
CA ASP A 417 6.65 4.49 -18.36
C ASP A 417 5.82 3.52 -19.23
N ALA A 418 6.14 2.23 -19.24
CA ALA A 418 5.55 1.28 -20.18
C ALA A 418 4.18 0.73 -19.72
N ALA A 419 3.24 0.76 -20.66
CA ALA A 419 1.97 0.05 -20.55
C ALA A 419 2.15 -1.47 -20.44
N TYR A 420 1.18 -2.13 -19.79
CA TYR A 420 1.10 -3.58 -19.70
C TYR A 420 0.56 -4.18 -21.01
N ALA A 421 1.40 -4.94 -21.71
CA ALA A 421 1.15 -5.40 -23.07
C ALA A 421 0.48 -6.79 -23.17
N GLY A 422 0.43 -7.55 -22.07
CA GLY A 422 -0.13 -8.92 -22.04
C GLY A 422 0.56 -9.93 -22.98
N ARG A 423 1.79 -9.63 -23.41
CA ARG A 423 2.62 -10.45 -24.31
C ARG A 423 4.09 -10.24 -24.00
N ARG A 424 4.98 -10.99 -24.68
CA ARG A 424 6.42 -10.78 -24.53
C ARG A 424 6.86 -9.47 -25.20
N THR A 425 7.58 -8.62 -24.48
CA THR A 425 8.12 -7.34 -24.98
C THR A 425 9.57 -7.16 -24.52
N ARG A 426 10.22 -6.06 -24.96
CA ARG A 426 11.52 -5.64 -24.43
C ARG A 426 11.41 -4.64 -23.27
N ASN A 427 10.20 -4.26 -22.85
CA ASN A 427 9.95 -3.36 -21.71
C ASN A 427 9.80 -4.12 -20.39
N TRP A 428 9.86 -5.45 -20.44
CA TRP A 428 9.90 -6.33 -19.28
C TRP A 428 10.94 -7.39 -19.59
N VAL A 429 12.04 -7.39 -18.87
CA VAL A 429 13.18 -8.27 -19.10
C VAL A 429 13.57 -8.98 -17.80
N LYS A 430 14.29 -10.08 -17.94
CA LYS A 430 14.80 -10.86 -16.81
C LYS A 430 16.28 -11.16 -17.00
N VAL A 431 17.02 -11.11 -15.91
CA VAL A 431 18.41 -11.55 -15.82
C VAL A 431 18.47 -12.64 -14.76
N LYS A 432 19.08 -13.78 -15.08
CA LYS A 432 19.13 -14.94 -14.19
C LYS A 432 20.55 -15.15 -13.69
N CYS A 433 20.70 -15.39 -12.39
CA CYS A 433 21.99 -15.72 -11.76
C CYS A 433 22.51 -17.08 -12.22
N THR A 434 21.60 -18.04 -12.40
CA THR A 434 21.93 -19.40 -12.84
C THR A 434 21.13 -19.78 -14.10
N ARG A 435 21.68 -20.71 -14.90
CA ARG A 435 20.97 -21.19 -16.10
C ARG A 435 19.91 -22.20 -15.67
N ARG A 436 18.65 -21.77 -15.80
CA ARG A 436 17.48 -22.58 -15.52
C ARG A 436 16.47 -22.45 -16.65
N GLN A 437 16.02 -23.58 -17.19
CA GLN A 437 15.04 -23.62 -18.28
C GLN A 437 14.08 -24.80 -18.12
N GLU A 438 12.94 -24.71 -18.79
CA GLU A 438 12.02 -25.83 -18.92
C GLU A 438 12.46 -26.78 -20.03
N PHE A 439 12.28 -28.09 -19.78
CA PHE A 439 12.55 -29.17 -20.71
C PHE A 439 11.39 -30.15 -20.72
N VAL A 440 11.12 -30.74 -21.87
CA VAL A 440 10.16 -31.84 -22.01
C VAL A 440 10.86 -33.14 -21.64
N VAL A 441 10.25 -33.95 -20.79
CA VAL A 441 10.76 -35.29 -20.47
C VAL A 441 10.41 -36.22 -21.63
N VAL A 442 11.45 -36.75 -22.28
CA VAL A 442 11.33 -37.60 -23.49
C VAL A 442 11.63 -39.08 -23.22
N GLY A 443 12.20 -39.38 -22.05
CA GLY A 443 12.49 -40.73 -21.61
C GLY A 443 13.22 -40.78 -20.28
N TRP A 444 13.69 -41.96 -19.90
CA TRP A 444 14.52 -42.17 -18.72
C TRP A 444 15.51 -43.32 -18.93
N SER A 445 16.64 -43.28 -18.21
CA SER A 445 17.66 -44.33 -18.22
C SER A 445 17.50 -45.23 -17.01
N ARG A 446 17.66 -46.55 -17.21
CA ARG A 446 17.55 -47.53 -16.11
C ARG A 446 18.62 -47.31 -15.05
N SER A 447 18.24 -47.52 -13.78
CA SER A 447 19.19 -47.54 -12.66
C SER A 447 19.73 -48.96 -12.44
N SER A 448 21.02 -49.07 -12.11
CA SER A 448 21.62 -50.30 -11.57
C SER A 448 21.50 -50.39 -10.04
N ALA A 449 21.16 -49.30 -9.36
CA ALA A 449 20.99 -49.26 -7.92
C ALA A 449 19.65 -49.88 -7.48
N LYS A 450 19.71 -50.77 -6.48
CA LYS A 450 18.55 -51.50 -5.95
C LYS A 450 17.50 -50.54 -5.38
N GLY A 451 16.25 -50.69 -5.79
CA GLY A 451 15.12 -49.87 -5.31
C GLY A 451 14.96 -48.49 -5.97
N ARG A 452 15.92 -48.06 -6.81
CA ARG A 452 15.82 -46.79 -7.56
C ARG A 452 15.18 -47.03 -8.93
N PRO A 453 14.04 -46.40 -9.28
CA PRO A 453 13.31 -46.72 -10.51
C PRO A 453 14.06 -46.31 -11.79
N PHE A 454 14.80 -45.20 -11.77
CA PHE A 454 15.61 -44.72 -12.89
C PHE A 454 16.85 -43.95 -12.42
N SER A 455 17.90 -43.90 -13.26
CA SER A 455 19.14 -43.16 -12.96
C SER A 455 19.04 -41.71 -13.39
N SER A 456 18.50 -41.44 -14.57
CA SER A 456 18.34 -40.09 -15.13
C SER A 456 17.10 -39.95 -16.01
N LEU A 457 16.56 -38.74 -16.10
CA LEU A 457 15.58 -38.35 -17.11
C LEU A 457 16.29 -37.87 -18.38
N LEU A 458 15.68 -38.15 -19.53
CA LEU A 458 16.09 -37.69 -20.85
C LEU A 458 15.25 -36.46 -21.22
N LEU A 459 15.90 -35.41 -21.72
CA LEU A 459 15.33 -34.09 -21.89
C LEU A 459 15.27 -33.68 -23.36
N GLY A 460 14.25 -32.91 -23.74
CA GLY A 460 14.16 -32.27 -25.05
C GLY A 460 13.48 -30.91 -25.00
N GLN A 461 13.61 -30.13 -26.06
CA GLN A 461 12.95 -28.84 -26.25
C GLN A 461 12.46 -28.72 -27.70
N TYR A 462 11.38 -27.97 -27.92
CA TYR A 462 10.87 -27.70 -29.26
C TYR A 462 11.64 -26.54 -29.92
N GLU A 463 12.20 -26.80 -31.11
CA GLU A 463 12.78 -25.79 -31.99
C GLU A 463 12.08 -25.87 -33.35
N GLU A 464 11.53 -24.76 -33.83
CA GLU A 464 10.83 -24.70 -35.11
C GLU A 464 9.76 -25.82 -35.28
N GLY A 465 9.08 -26.17 -34.17
CA GLY A 465 8.07 -27.22 -34.12
C GLY A 465 8.60 -28.65 -34.02
N LYS A 466 9.92 -28.88 -34.06
CA LYS A 466 10.56 -30.20 -33.90
C LYS A 466 11.09 -30.38 -32.48
N LEU A 467 10.92 -31.57 -31.90
CA LEU A 467 11.42 -31.88 -30.57
C LEU A 467 12.89 -32.34 -30.66
N VAL A 468 13.80 -31.52 -30.15
CA VAL A 468 15.25 -31.75 -30.21
C VAL A 468 15.75 -32.24 -28.86
N TYR A 469 16.61 -33.27 -28.86
CA TYR A 469 17.19 -33.83 -27.65
C TYR A 469 18.18 -32.84 -26.99
N ARG A 470 18.16 -32.77 -25.66
CA ARG A 470 18.93 -31.79 -24.86
C ARG A 470 19.78 -32.44 -23.78
N GLY A 471 19.94 -33.76 -23.81
CA GLY A 471 20.76 -34.50 -22.85
C GLY A 471 19.95 -35.07 -21.69
N LYS A 472 20.59 -35.27 -20.55
CA LYS A 472 20.01 -35.99 -19.41
C LYS A 472 20.27 -35.30 -18.07
N VAL A 473 19.39 -35.57 -17.11
CA VAL A 473 19.50 -35.08 -15.73
C VAL A 473 19.41 -36.25 -14.74
N GLY A 474 20.43 -36.41 -13.90
CA GLY A 474 20.56 -37.54 -12.96
C GLY A 474 20.54 -37.16 -11.48
N THR A 475 20.48 -35.86 -11.18
CA THR A 475 20.53 -35.29 -9.82
C THR A 475 19.27 -34.46 -9.54
N GLY A 476 19.03 -34.10 -8.28
CA GLY A 476 17.84 -33.34 -7.86
C GLY A 476 16.60 -34.18 -7.56
N PHE A 477 16.78 -35.48 -7.26
CA PHE A 477 15.68 -36.37 -6.90
C PHE A 477 15.86 -36.93 -5.49
N ASP A 478 14.81 -36.85 -4.67
CA ASP A 478 14.65 -37.67 -3.46
C ASP A 478 13.87 -38.95 -3.76
N GLY A 479 13.70 -39.82 -2.74
CA GLY A 479 13.02 -41.12 -2.90
C GLY A 479 11.58 -41.00 -3.37
N ASP A 480 10.84 -40.04 -2.80
CA ASP A 480 9.43 -39.79 -3.12
C ASP A 480 9.27 -39.23 -4.54
N THR A 481 10.14 -38.31 -4.94
CA THR A 481 10.18 -37.72 -6.29
C THR A 481 10.49 -38.78 -7.33
N LEU A 482 11.44 -39.68 -7.07
CA LEU A 482 11.74 -40.81 -7.96
C LEU A 482 10.51 -41.72 -8.14
N GLY A 483 9.80 -42.03 -7.05
CA GLY A 483 8.59 -42.85 -7.08
C GLY A 483 7.44 -42.21 -7.87
N ASP A 484 7.12 -40.95 -7.59
CA ASP A 484 6.07 -40.18 -8.27
C ASP A 484 6.37 -40.02 -9.78
N LEU A 485 7.61 -39.67 -10.14
CA LEU A 485 8.01 -39.57 -11.54
C LEU A 485 7.89 -40.91 -12.26
N ALA A 486 8.32 -42.01 -11.63
CA ALA A 486 8.19 -43.34 -12.22
C ALA A 486 6.71 -43.72 -12.47
N ALA A 487 5.83 -43.44 -11.50
CA ALA A 487 4.39 -43.69 -11.63
C ALA A 487 3.76 -42.87 -12.77
N ARG A 488 4.16 -41.61 -12.93
CA ARG A 488 3.68 -40.73 -14.02
C ARG A 488 4.25 -41.09 -15.40
N LEU A 489 5.48 -41.59 -15.45
CA LEU A 489 6.15 -41.97 -16.70
C LEU A 489 5.70 -43.33 -17.22
N ALA A 490 5.37 -44.28 -16.34
CA ALA A 490 4.92 -45.62 -16.69
C ALA A 490 3.78 -45.65 -17.75
N PRO A 491 2.68 -44.89 -17.62
CA PRO A 491 1.61 -44.89 -18.63
C PRO A 491 1.99 -44.16 -19.93
N LEU A 492 3.13 -43.46 -19.97
CA LEU A 492 3.58 -42.70 -21.13
C LEU A 492 4.59 -43.48 -21.99
N VAL A 493 5.05 -44.65 -21.54
CA VAL A 493 6.08 -45.45 -22.22
C VAL A 493 5.67 -45.78 -23.65
N ARG A 494 6.62 -45.65 -24.58
CA ARG A 494 6.43 -45.94 -26.01
C ARG A 494 7.63 -46.68 -26.59
N LYS A 495 7.42 -47.38 -27.70
CA LYS A 495 8.46 -48.18 -28.37
C LYS A 495 9.48 -47.34 -29.15
N THR A 496 9.02 -46.26 -29.78
CA THR A 496 9.84 -45.41 -30.66
C THR A 496 10.31 -44.14 -29.96
N ALA A 497 11.54 -43.71 -30.24
CA ALA A 497 12.09 -42.47 -29.70
C ALA A 497 11.28 -41.27 -30.21
N PRO A 498 10.88 -40.32 -29.33
CA PRO A 498 10.20 -39.09 -29.75
C PRO A 498 11.17 -38.00 -30.25
N VAL A 499 12.48 -38.25 -30.17
CA VAL A 499 13.57 -37.34 -30.55
C VAL A 499 14.65 -38.10 -31.31
N GLU A 500 15.41 -37.38 -32.13
CA GLU A 500 16.68 -37.88 -32.67
C GLU A 500 17.78 -37.75 -31.61
N ALA A 501 18.34 -38.89 -31.19
CA ALA A 501 19.42 -38.98 -30.20
C ALA A 501 20.46 -39.99 -30.68
N ASP A 502 21.73 -39.77 -30.32
CA ASP A 502 22.82 -40.64 -30.75
C ASP A 502 22.68 -42.05 -30.18
N ARG A 503 23.24 -43.05 -30.89
CA ARG A 503 23.12 -44.47 -30.49
C ARG A 503 23.62 -44.74 -29.06
N THR A 504 24.63 -44.01 -28.62
CA THR A 504 25.18 -44.09 -27.26
C THR A 504 24.22 -43.52 -26.22
N GLU A 505 23.51 -42.44 -26.53
CA GLU A 505 22.53 -41.78 -25.65
C GLU A 505 21.20 -42.54 -25.61
N ALA A 506 20.83 -43.19 -26.72
CA ALA A 506 19.66 -44.05 -26.81
C ALA A 506 19.84 -45.41 -26.12
N ARG A 507 21.09 -45.82 -25.83
CA ARG A 507 21.38 -47.15 -25.27
C ARG A 507 20.85 -47.27 -23.84
N GLY A 508 19.87 -48.16 -23.65
CA GLY A 508 19.24 -48.39 -22.33
C GLY A 508 18.22 -47.32 -21.94
N ALA A 509 17.81 -46.46 -22.88
CA ALA A 509 16.73 -45.51 -22.70
C ALA A 509 15.36 -46.20 -22.80
N THR A 510 14.45 -45.82 -21.91
CA THR A 510 13.01 -46.06 -22.05
C THR A 510 12.36 -44.76 -22.51
N TRP A 511 11.75 -44.78 -23.69
CA TRP A 511 11.14 -43.60 -24.29
C TRP A 511 9.73 -43.38 -23.76
N VAL A 512 9.34 -42.12 -23.59
CA VAL A 512 7.98 -41.75 -23.19
C VAL A 512 7.36 -40.77 -24.17
N THR A 513 6.03 -40.70 -24.15
CA THR A 513 5.28 -39.68 -24.86
C THR A 513 5.59 -38.31 -24.23
N PRO A 514 6.02 -37.31 -25.00
CA PRO A 514 6.54 -36.03 -24.50
C PRO A 514 5.41 -35.13 -23.97
N LYS A 515 4.90 -35.46 -22.77
CA LYS A 515 3.81 -34.72 -22.11
C LYS A 515 4.25 -34.00 -20.84
N LEU A 516 5.23 -34.53 -20.12
CA LEU A 516 5.67 -33.95 -18.86
C LEU A 516 6.72 -32.87 -19.12
N VAL A 517 6.53 -31.71 -18.52
CA VAL A 517 7.50 -30.61 -18.53
C VAL A 517 8.18 -30.57 -17.18
N ALA A 518 9.51 -30.49 -17.18
CA ALA A 518 10.34 -30.39 -16.01
C ALA A 518 11.14 -29.08 -16.05
N GLU A 519 11.32 -28.48 -14.89
CA GLU A 519 12.23 -27.34 -14.74
C GLU A 519 13.59 -27.82 -14.25
N ILE A 520 14.66 -27.42 -14.96
CA ILE A 520 16.00 -27.96 -14.79
C ILE A 520 16.99 -26.79 -14.62
N ALA A 521 17.79 -26.85 -13.56
CA ALA A 521 18.99 -26.02 -13.40
C ALA A 521 20.19 -26.73 -14.04
N PHE A 522 21.09 -25.99 -14.69
CA PHE A 522 22.28 -26.53 -15.35
C PHE A 522 23.41 -25.47 -15.38
N ALA A 523 24.65 -25.90 -15.60
CA ALA A 523 25.80 -24.98 -15.65
C ALA A 523 25.98 -24.38 -17.04
N GLU A 524 25.93 -25.21 -18.08
CA GLU A 524 26.15 -24.78 -19.46
C GLU A 524 25.45 -25.71 -20.47
N PHE A 525 25.38 -25.24 -21.73
CA PHE A 525 25.08 -26.08 -22.88
C PHE A 525 26.39 -26.47 -23.57
N THR A 526 26.51 -27.71 -24.05
CA THR A 526 27.61 -28.12 -24.92
C THR A 526 27.49 -27.49 -26.31
N ALA A 527 28.51 -27.64 -27.16
CA ALA A 527 28.47 -27.22 -28.55
C ALA A 527 27.30 -27.88 -29.33
N GLU A 528 26.93 -29.10 -28.94
CA GLU A 528 25.80 -29.86 -29.48
C GLU A 528 24.46 -29.54 -28.79
N GLY A 529 24.42 -28.53 -27.91
CA GLY A 529 23.22 -28.10 -27.21
C GLY A 529 22.75 -29.03 -26.08
N ARG A 530 23.63 -29.87 -25.51
CA ARG A 530 23.30 -30.74 -24.37
C ARG A 530 23.49 -30.01 -23.04
N VAL A 531 22.61 -30.21 -22.06
CA VAL A 531 22.81 -29.66 -20.71
C VAL A 531 23.97 -30.38 -19.99
N ARG A 532 24.82 -29.60 -19.29
CA ARG A 532 25.86 -30.12 -18.39
C ARG A 532 25.62 -29.70 -16.94
N HIS A 533 25.99 -30.58 -16.01
CA HIS A 533 25.75 -30.42 -14.57
C HIS A 533 24.28 -30.11 -14.24
N ALA A 534 23.37 -30.85 -14.87
CA ALA A 534 21.94 -30.64 -14.72
C ALA A 534 21.39 -31.23 -13.40
N SER A 535 20.47 -30.51 -12.77
CA SER A 535 19.69 -30.92 -11.61
C SER A 535 18.20 -30.67 -11.83
N PHE A 536 17.37 -31.66 -11.48
CA PHE A 536 15.92 -31.57 -11.55
C PHE A 536 15.39 -30.70 -10.40
N LEU A 537 14.43 -29.82 -10.69
CA LEU A 537 13.82 -28.96 -9.68
C LEU A 537 12.36 -29.31 -9.41
N GLY A 538 11.61 -29.70 -10.45
CA GLY A 538 10.19 -30.05 -10.30
C GLY A 538 9.47 -30.16 -11.65
N LEU A 539 8.21 -30.61 -11.61
CA LEU A 539 7.34 -30.67 -12.79
C LEU A 539 6.54 -29.38 -12.97
N ARG A 540 6.38 -28.93 -14.21
CA ARG A 540 5.55 -27.79 -14.60
C ARG A 540 4.23 -28.28 -15.18
N SER A 541 3.23 -28.43 -14.30
CA SER A 541 1.89 -28.88 -14.71
C SER A 541 1.01 -27.76 -15.29
N ASP A 542 1.45 -26.51 -15.14
CA ASP A 542 0.82 -25.28 -15.65
C ASP A 542 1.13 -25.00 -17.13
N LYS A 543 2.13 -25.67 -17.70
CA LYS A 543 2.67 -25.37 -19.05
C LYS A 543 2.56 -26.57 -20.00
N PRO A 544 2.02 -26.40 -21.23
CA PRO A 544 2.01 -27.46 -22.24
C PRO A 544 3.41 -27.77 -22.76
N ALA A 545 3.71 -29.06 -23.00
CA ALA A 545 5.01 -29.48 -23.54
C ALA A 545 5.39 -28.81 -24.86
N LYS A 546 4.41 -28.54 -25.74
CA LYS A 546 4.64 -27.91 -27.05
C LYS A 546 5.13 -26.44 -26.96
N GLU A 547 4.96 -25.78 -25.82
CA GLU A 547 5.39 -24.39 -25.60
C GLU A 547 6.80 -24.30 -24.98
N VAL A 548 7.47 -25.45 -24.81
CA VAL A 548 8.81 -25.52 -24.22
C VAL A 548 9.85 -25.38 -25.33
N THR A 549 10.29 -24.15 -25.57
CA THR A 549 11.35 -23.82 -26.53
C THR A 549 12.60 -23.33 -25.80
N PRO A 550 13.79 -23.44 -26.41
CA PRO A 550 15.01 -22.85 -25.84
C PRO A 550 14.87 -21.34 -25.66
N GLU A 551 15.40 -20.83 -24.56
CA GLU A 551 15.48 -19.39 -24.31
C GLU A 551 16.94 -18.95 -24.38
N MET A 552 17.28 -18.08 -25.34
CA MET A 552 18.62 -17.48 -25.45
C MET A 552 18.59 -16.03 -24.95
N PRO A 553 19.59 -15.59 -24.18
CA PRO A 553 19.72 -14.18 -23.78
C PRO A 553 19.83 -13.28 -25.00
N LYS A 554 19.12 -12.15 -24.99
CA LYS A 554 19.29 -11.04 -25.92
C LYS A 554 20.12 -9.93 -25.26
N SER A 555 20.62 -8.99 -26.06
CA SER A 555 21.23 -7.79 -25.50
C SER A 555 20.24 -7.00 -24.63
N ALA A 556 20.73 -6.46 -23.51
CA ALA A 556 19.96 -5.54 -22.69
C ALA A 556 19.42 -4.35 -23.53
N PRO A 557 18.12 -4.01 -23.42
CA PRO A 557 17.60 -2.79 -24.02
C PRO A 557 18.23 -1.57 -23.36
N LYS A 558 18.60 -0.57 -24.17
CA LYS A 558 18.93 0.77 -23.68
C LYS A 558 17.64 1.57 -23.57
N ALA A 559 17.33 2.11 -22.41
CA ALA A 559 16.27 3.12 -22.27
C ALA A 559 16.96 4.47 -22.08
N ALA A 560 17.03 5.25 -23.16
CA ALA A 560 17.56 6.60 -23.12
C ALA A 560 16.44 7.55 -23.57
N ILE A 561 16.37 8.71 -22.90
CA ILE A 561 15.52 9.82 -23.32
C ILE A 561 16.18 10.42 -24.58
N ASP A 562 15.57 10.20 -25.74
CA ASP A 562 16.09 10.66 -27.02
C ASP A 562 15.61 12.09 -27.35
N VAL A 563 15.98 13.05 -26.49
CA VAL A 563 15.63 14.47 -26.65
C VAL A 563 16.90 15.32 -26.56
N GLU A 564 17.23 16.03 -27.65
CA GLU A 564 18.40 16.90 -27.68
C GLU A 564 18.17 18.17 -26.85
N ILE A 565 19.07 18.42 -25.88
CA ILE A 565 19.08 19.66 -25.12
C ILE A 565 20.07 20.65 -25.72
N SER A 566 19.55 21.71 -26.33
CA SER A 566 20.39 22.79 -26.86
C SER A 566 20.78 23.79 -25.77
N SER A 567 21.96 24.41 -25.90
CA SER A 567 22.44 25.44 -24.94
C SER A 567 22.47 24.94 -23.49
N ARG A 568 23.00 23.74 -23.24
CA ARG A 568 23.05 23.12 -21.90
C ARG A 568 23.67 24.03 -20.86
N ASP A 569 24.75 24.75 -21.19
CA ASP A 569 25.47 25.64 -20.26
C ASP A 569 24.76 26.96 -19.95
N ARG A 570 23.59 27.23 -20.57
CA ARG A 570 22.85 28.45 -20.32
C ARG A 570 22.34 28.48 -18.88
N VAL A 571 22.79 29.45 -18.10
CA VAL A 571 22.33 29.68 -16.73
C VAL A 571 20.84 30.06 -16.72
N ILE A 572 20.04 29.32 -15.97
CA ILE A 572 18.59 29.54 -15.79
C ILE A 572 18.30 30.15 -14.40
N PHE A 573 19.13 29.83 -13.41
CA PHE A 573 19.05 30.32 -12.03
C PHE A 573 20.32 31.12 -11.68
N PRO A 574 20.34 32.44 -11.87
CA PRO A 574 21.59 33.22 -11.80
C PRO A 574 22.20 33.32 -10.40
N GLU A 575 21.40 33.23 -9.34
CA GLU A 575 21.86 33.35 -7.95
C GLU A 575 22.66 32.14 -7.49
N THR A 576 22.38 30.97 -8.06
CA THR A 576 22.95 29.68 -7.66
C THR A 576 23.66 28.95 -8.80
N GLY A 577 23.59 29.50 -10.02
CA GLY A 577 24.38 29.08 -11.17
C GLY A 577 23.78 27.92 -11.98
N GLN A 578 22.65 27.34 -11.56
CA GLN A 578 22.14 26.16 -12.27
C GLN A 578 21.72 26.49 -13.71
N THR A 579 22.02 25.53 -14.59
CA THR A 579 21.94 25.64 -16.03
C THR A 579 20.74 24.90 -16.61
N LYS A 580 20.46 25.13 -17.89
CA LYS A 580 19.42 24.41 -18.64
C LYS A 580 19.71 22.92 -18.70
N GLY A 581 20.99 22.55 -18.87
CA GLY A 581 21.45 21.16 -18.87
C GLY A 581 21.14 20.47 -17.55
N GLN A 582 21.51 21.08 -16.43
CA GLN A 582 21.21 20.52 -15.09
C GLN A 582 19.71 20.39 -14.85
N LEU A 583 18.89 21.37 -15.27
CA LEU A 583 17.43 21.27 -15.17
C LEU A 583 16.87 20.11 -16.00
N ALA A 584 17.41 19.87 -17.20
CA ALA A 584 17.01 18.75 -18.03
C ALA A 584 17.44 17.40 -17.44
N ASP A 585 18.66 17.34 -16.89
CA ASP A 585 19.19 16.13 -16.23
C ASP A 585 18.38 15.81 -14.96
N TYR A 586 17.98 16.82 -14.19
CA TYR A 586 17.06 16.68 -13.05
C TYR A 586 15.74 16.04 -13.49
N TYR A 587 15.06 16.64 -14.47
CA TYR A 587 13.76 16.13 -14.92
C TYR A 587 13.87 14.73 -15.56
N ALA A 588 14.97 14.43 -16.25
CA ALA A 588 15.26 13.09 -16.73
C ALA A 588 15.40 12.08 -15.57
N ALA A 589 16.09 12.47 -14.48
CA ALA A 589 16.30 11.63 -13.31
C ALA A 589 15.01 11.38 -12.51
N VAL A 590 14.18 12.42 -12.30
CA VAL A 590 12.93 12.33 -11.50
C VAL A 590 11.69 11.99 -12.31
N ALA A 591 11.78 11.83 -13.63
CA ALA A 591 10.66 11.41 -14.48
C ALA A 591 9.90 10.19 -13.91
N PRO A 592 10.57 9.13 -13.41
CA PRO A 592 9.91 8.00 -12.76
C PRO A 592 8.97 8.39 -11.62
N LEU A 593 9.36 9.37 -10.81
CA LEU A 593 8.61 9.83 -9.64
C LEU A 593 7.48 10.80 -10.03
N MET A 594 7.69 11.58 -11.09
CA MET A 594 6.77 12.62 -11.54
C MET A 594 5.65 12.09 -12.43
N LEU A 595 5.92 11.11 -13.30
CA LEU A 595 4.96 10.58 -14.26
C LEU A 595 3.66 10.01 -13.65
N PRO A 596 3.64 9.33 -12.47
CA PRO A 596 2.39 8.92 -11.82
C PRO A 596 1.37 10.06 -11.65
N PHE A 597 1.86 11.30 -11.48
CA PHE A 597 1.06 12.49 -11.23
C PHE A 597 0.88 13.37 -12.47
N ALA A 598 1.83 13.33 -13.42
CA ALA A 598 1.89 14.18 -14.60
C ALA A 598 1.34 13.53 -15.88
N ALA A 599 1.44 12.21 -16.03
CA ALA A 599 1.06 11.52 -17.25
C ALA A 599 -0.44 11.59 -17.52
N ASN A 600 -0.84 11.73 -18.80
CA ASN A 600 -2.24 11.82 -19.23
C ASN A 600 -3.03 12.89 -18.46
N ARG A 601 -2.39 14.00 -18.09
CA ARG A 601 -3.02 15.11 -17.37
C ARG A 601 -2.85 16.40 -18.16
N PRO A 602 -3.91 17.17 -18.41
CA PRO A 602 -3.74 18.49 -18.99
C PRO A 602 -2.83 19.33 -18.11
N ILE A 603 -1.80 19.92 -18.71
CA ILE A 603 -0.77 20.70 -18.02
C ILE A 603 -0.73 22.14 -18.51
N SER A 604 -0.21 22.99 -17.66
CA SER A 604 0.22 24.34 -17.98
C SER A 604 1.68 24.51 -17.56
N LEU A 605 2.43 25.19 -18.41
CA LEU A 605 3.88 25.29 -18.30
C LEU A 605 4.28 26.71 -17.91
N VAL A 606 5.14 26.85 -16.91
CA VAL A 606 5.85 28.11 -16.66
C VAL A 606 7.17 28.06 -17.41
N ARG A 607 7.26 28.81 -18.50
CA ARG A 607 8.44 28.84 -19.37
C ARG A 607 9.27 30.09 -19.14
N CYS A 608 10.57 29.91 -18.97
CA CYS A 608 11.55 30.98 -18.82
C CYS A 608 12.72 30.74 -19.81
N PRO A 609 12.54 30.97 -21.12
CA PRO A 609 13.54 30.60 -22.12
C PRO A 609 14.90 31.28 -21.95
N GLN A 610 14.96 32.44 -21.30
CA GLN A 610 16.20 33.18 -21.01
C GLN A 610 16.64 33.09 -19.54
N GLY A 611 16.10 32.12 -18.79
CA GLY A 611 16.29 32.02 -17.35
C GLY A 611 15.24 32.80 -16.56
N ARG A 612 15.11 32.47 -15.27
CA ARG A 612 14.00 32.95 -14.43
C ARG A 612 14.12 34.40 -13.95
N ALA A 613 15.30 35.01 -14.08
CA ALA A 613 15.50 36.44 -13.86
C ALA A 613 15.03 37.31 -15.05
N ARG A 614 14.64 36.68 -16.16
CA ARG A 614 14.04 37.33 -17.33
C ARG A 614 12.55 37.04 -17.41
N LYS A 615 11.89 37.43 -18.50
CA LYS A 615 10.45 37.24 -18.67
C LYS A 615 10.11 35.75 -18.72
N CYS A 616 9.36 35.30 -17.73
CA CYS A 616 8.67 34.01 -17.75
C CYS A 616 7.21 34.21 -18.22
N PHE A 617 6.60 33.18 -18.79
CA PHE A 617 5.20 33.19 -19.17
C PHE A 617 4.53 31.85 -18.91
N PHE A 618 3.22 31.90 -18.67
CA PHE A 618 2.37 30.74 -18.43
C PHE A 618 1.74 30.31 -19.75
N GLN A 619 1.94 29.05 -20.15
CA GLN A 619 1.44 28.52 -21.42
C GLN A 619 0.52 27.31 -21.18
N LYS A 620 -0.69 27.38 -21.75
CA LYS A 620 -1.71 26.33 -21.70
C LYS A 620 -1.86 25.57 -23.01
N HIS A 621 -1.68 26.28 -24.12
CA HIS A 621 -1.91 25.83 -25.48
C HIS A 621 -0.62 25.90 -26.29
N ASP A 622 -0.51 25.07 -27.31
CA ASP A 622 0.60 25.08 -28.25
C ASP A 622 0.12 24.80 -29.68
N SER A 623 0.92 25.21 -30.65
CA SER A 623 0.68 24.99 -32.07
C SER A 623 1.51 23.83 -32.65
N GLY A 624 1.92 22.85 -31.84
CA GLY A 624 2.73 21.70 -32.24
C GLY A 624 4.26 21.91 -32.22
N SER A 625 4.76 22.88 -31.46
CA SER A 625 6.19 23.25 -31.41
C SER A 625 7.04 22.40 -30.46
N PHE A 626 6.44 21.59 -29.59
CA PHE A 626 7.15 20.79 -28.58
C PHE A 626 7.60 19.41 -29.06
N GLY A 627 7.25 19.00 -30.28
CA GLY A 627 7.63 17.71 -30.85
C GLY A 627 6.64 16.58 -30.54
N PRO A 628 6.96 15.33 -30.95
CA PRO A 628 6.00 14.23 -31.00
C PRO A 628 5.62 13.63 -29.64
N HIS A 629 6.38 13.92 -28.58
CA HIS A 629 6.15 13.41 -27.23
C HIS A 629 5.26 14.32 -26.36
N VAL A 630 4.83 15.47 -26.89
CA VAL A 630 3.89 16.36 -26.21
C VAL A 630 2.56 16.33 -26.95
N SER A 631 1.57 15.74 -26.29
CA SER A 631 0.25 15.48 -26.83
C SER A 631 -0.72 16.63 -26.55
N HIS A 632 -1.85 16.60 -27.26
CA HIS A 632 -2.88 17.64 -27.17
C HIS A 632 -4.24 17.01 -26.90
N VAL A 633 -5.04 17.65 -26.04
CA VAL A 633 -6.43 17.28 -25.77
C VAL A 633 -7.33 18.48 -26.02
N PRO A 634 -8.35 18.36 -26.89
CA PRO A 634 -9.29 19.45 -27.13
C PRO A 634 -10.24 19.58 -25.94
N ILE A 635 -10.23 20.76 -25.29
CA ILE A 635 -11.12 21.05 -24.16
C ILE A 635 -12.04 22.20 -24.54
N ARG A 636 -13.34 21.98 -24.34
CA ARG A 636 -14.36 23.01 -24.57
C ARG A 636 -14.27 24.11 -23.52
N GLU A 637 -14.22 25.35 -23.98
CA GLU A 637 -14.17 26.56 -23.15
C GLU A 637 -15.57 27.16 -22.93
N LYS A 638 -15.66 28.12 -22.01
CA LYS A 638 -16.94 28.75 -21.60
C LYS A 638 -17.63 29.54 -22.72
N ASP A 639 -16.88 30.03 -23.68
CA ASP A 639 -17.39 30.73 -24.87
C ASP A 639 -17.97 29.78 -25.93
N GLY A 640 -17.86 28.47 -25.72
CA GLY A 640 -18.32 27.43 -26.64
C GLY A 640 -17.27 26.96 -27.64
N GLY A 641 -16.10 27.60 -27.71
CA GLY A 641 -14.94 27.16 -28.48
C GLY A 641 -14.26 25.94 -27.87
N SER A 642 -13.29 25.35 -28.58
CA SER A 642 -12.40 24.31 -28.04
C SER A 642 -10.96 24.72 -28.27
N GLU A 643 -10.15 24.57 -27.24
CA GLU A 643 -8.72 24.86 -27.27
C GLU A 643 -7.93 23.58 -26.97
N ASP A 644 -6.79 23.42 -27.64
CA ASP A 644 -5.92 22.28 -27.45
C ASP A 644 -5.02 22.51 -26.23
N TYR A 645 -5.24 21.73 -25.18
CA TYR A 645 -4.40 21.73 -23.98
C TYR A 645 -3.30 20.68 -24.09
N LEU A 646 -2.13 21.02 -23.56
CA LEU A 646 -0.97 20.12 -23.54
C LEU A 646 -1.15 19.00 -22.51
N TYR A 647 -0.64 17.81 -22.82
CA TYR A 647 -0.32 16.77 -21.83
C TYR A 647 0.89 15.95 -22.28
N ILE A 648 1.48 15.20 -21.36
CA ILE A 648 2.61 14.30 -21.61
C ILE A 648 2.26 12.89 -21.11
N ASP A 649 2.92 11.87 -21.64
CA ASP A 649 2.74 10.47 -21.21
C ASP A 649 4.05 9.80 -20.77
N ASP A 650 5.20 10.32 -21.19
CA ASP A 650 6.51 9.70 -21.03
C ASP A 650 7.60 10.72 -20.61
N ALA A 651 8.79 10.19 -20.32
CA ALA A 651 9.93 10.99 -19.86
C ALA A 651 10.45 11.92 -20.98
N GLU A 652 10.38 11.48 -22.23
CA GLU A 652 10.69 12.24 -23.43
C GLU A 652 9.82 13.50 -23.54
N GLY A 653 8.51 13.41 -23.28
CA GLY A 653 7.60 14.56 -23.28
C GLY A 653 7.95 15.58 -22.20
N LEU A 654 8.31 15.11 -21.00
CA LEU A 654 8.75 15.96 -19.89
C LEU A 654 10.02 16.75 -20.28
N VAL A 655 11.03 16.05 -20.79
CA VAL A 655 12.31 16.66 -21.17
C VAL A 655 12.17 17.55 -22.41
N ALA A 656 11.28 17.22 -23.35
CA ALA A 656 10.94 18.07 -24.49
C ALA A 656 10.35 19.42 -24.05
N CYS A 657 9.48 19.43 -23.03
CA CYS A 657 9.02 20.68 -22.41
C CYS A 657 10.17 21.50 -21.81
N VAL A 658 11.12 20.87 -21.12
CA VAL A 658 12.29 21.54 -20.54
C VAL A 658 13.22 22.10 -21.62
N GLN A 659 13.42 21.37 -22.71
CA GLN A 659 14.15 21.83 -23.89
C GLN A 659 13.56 23.15 -24.43
N MET A 660 12.23 23.25 -24.40
CA MET A 660 11.47 24.46 -24.78
C MET A 660 11.44 25.54 -23.67
N GLY A 661 12.21 25.38 -22.60
CA GLY A 661 12.42 26.38 -21.55
C GLY A 661 11.41 26.31 -20.39
N THR A 662 10.66 25.21 -20.26
CA THR A 662 9.81 24.97 -19.09
C THR A 662 10.66 24.80 -17.83
N ILE A 663 10.27 25.49 -16.76
CA ILE A 663 10.76 25.26 -15.40
C ILE A 663 9.71 24.59 -14.55
N GLU A 664 8.46 25.07 -14.54
CA GLU A 664 7.39 24.52 -13.70
C GLU A 664 6.31 23.83 -14.54
N PHE A 665 5.80 22.70 -14.03
CA PHE A 665 4.68 21.94 -14.56
C PHE A 665 3.52 22.02 -13.57
N HIS A 666 2.38 22.52 -14.06
CA HIS A 666 1.15 22.66 -13.29
C HIS A 666 0.08 21.80 -13.94
N GLY A 667 -0.49 20.86 -13.19
CA GLY A 667 -1.47 19.92 -13.72
C GLY A 667 -2.88 20.26 -13.27
N TRP A 668 -3.85 20.01 -14.15
CA TRP A 668 -5.27 20.00 -13.79
C TRP A 668 -5.57 18.97 -12.70
N GLU A 669 -6.72 19.04 -12.08
CA GLU A 669 -7.21 18.05 -11.11
C GLU A 669 -7.99 16.90 -11.78
N SER A 670 -7.95 16.79 -13.12
CA SER A 670 -8.49 15.67 -13.91
C SER A 670 -7.49 15.16 -14.95
N ARG A 671 -7.77 14.01 -15.58
CA ARG A 671 -6.97 13.42 -16.65
C ARG A 671 -7.52 13.75 -18.04
N ALA A 672 -6.69 13.66 -19.07
CA ALA A 672 -7.04 14.10 -20.43
C ALA A 672 -8.10 13.20 -21.09
N ASP A 673 -8.18 11.93 -20.70
CA ASP A 673 -9.23 10.99 -21.12
C ASP A 673 -10.55 11.14 -20.35
N ALA A 674 -10.56 11.90 -19.26
CA ALA A 674 -11.72 12.11 -18.39
C ALA A 674 -11.76 13.54 -17.82
N VAL A 675 -11.58 14.55 -18.68
CA VAL A 675 -11.41 15.96 -18.28
C VAL A 675 -12.50 16.48 -17.35
N GLU A 676 -13.74 15.99 -17.50
CA GLU A 676 -14.90 16.43 -16.71
C GLU A 676 -15.08 15.66 -15.39
N LYS A 677 -14.16 14.76 -15.04
CA LYS A 677 -14.20 13.95 -13.81
C LYS A 677 -12.92 14.13 -13.01
N PRO A 678 -12.83 15.15 -12.14
CA PRO A 678 -11.65 15.37 -11.34
C PRO A 678 -11.34 14.21 -10.39
N ASP A 679 -10.04 13.94 -10.22
CA ASP A 679 -9.46 12.79 -9.53
C ASP A 679 -8.62 13.16 -8.29
N ARG A 680 -8.57 14.44 -7.93
CA ARG A 680 -7.89 14.91 -6.71
C ARG A 680 -8.40 16.28 -6.25
N LEU A 681 -8.46 16.53 -4.94
CA LEU A 681 -8.57 17.89 -4.39
C LEU A 681 -7.19 18.37 -3.96
N ILE A 682 -6.98 19.68 -4.04
CA ILE A 682 -5.79 20.37 -3.54
C ILE A 682 -6.22 21.57 -2.72
N PHE A 683 -5.79 21.60 -1.46
CA PHE A 683 -5.84 22.80 -0.63
C PHE A 683 -4.42 23.38 -0.55
N ASP A 684 -4.22 24.52 -1.18
CA ASP A 684 -2.93 25.23 -1.20
C ASP A 684 -2.90 26.22 -0.01
N LEU A 685 -2.03 25.93 0.96
CA LEU A 685 -1.95 26.71 2.20
C LEU A 685 -0.92 27.82 2.06
N ASP A 686 -1.43 29.04 1.90
CA ASP A 686 -0.63 30.25 1.75
C ASP A 686 -0.60 31.05 3.07
N PRO A 687 0.54 31.09 3.77
CA PRO A 687 0.69 31.98 4.94
C PRO A 687 0.80 33.45 4.51
N ASP A 688 0.21 34.35 5.30
CA ASP A 688 0.47 35.79 5.21
C ASP A 688 1.95 36.12 5.51
N GLU A 689 2.42 37.30 5.09
CA GLU A 689 3.83 37.71 5.28
C GLU A 689 4.28 37.74 6.75
N GLY A 690 3.34 37.88 7.70
CA GLY A 690 3.61 37.87 9.13
C GLY A 690 3.64 36.50 9.81
N LEU A 691 3.38 35.41 9.06
CA LEU A 691 3.35 34.05 9.60
C LEU A 691 4.57 33.24 9.15
N ASP A 692 5.04 32.34 10.02
CA ASP A 692 6.17 31.47 9.71
C ASP A 692 5.73 30.12 9.11
N PHE A 693 6.69 29.32 8.65
CA PHE A 693 6.38 27.99 8.12
C PHE A 693 5.79 27.05 9.17
N GLY A 694 6.10 27.26 10.45
CA GLY A 694 5.51 26.51 11.55
C GLY A 694 4.00 26.75 11.68
N ASP A 695 3.52 27.96 11.38
CA ASP A 695 2.08 28.23 11.24
C ASP A 695 1.47 27.43 10.10
N CYS A 696 2.11 27.43 8.91
CA CYS A 696 1.65 26.69 7.75
C CYS A 696 1.57 25.18 8.02
N ARG A 697 2.55 24.63 8.73
CA ARG A 697 2.57 23.24 9.16
C ARG A 697 1.39 22.91 10.07
N ARG A 698 1.16 23.73 11.12
CA ARG A 698 0.03 23.52 12.04
C ARG A 698 -1.29 23.53 11.28
N ALA A 699 -1.46 24.45 10.34
CA ALA A 699 -2.62 24.47 9.46
C ALA A 699 -2.78 23.21 8.63
N ALA A 700 -1.71 22.69 8.03
CA ALA A 700 -1.76 21.46 7.26
C ALA A 700 -2.21 20.26 8.12
N GLN A 701 -1.67 20.13 9.34
CA GLN A 701 -2.10 19.10 10.30
C GLN A 701 -3.56 19.28 10.74
N ASP A 702 -4.04 20.52 10.87
CA ASP A 702 -5.45 20.79 11.16
C ASP A 702 -6.36 20.34 10.00
N LEU A 703 -6.01 20.68 8.76
CA LEU A 703 -6.72 20.21 7.57
C LEU A 703 -6.72 18.68 7.49
N ARG A 704 -5.57 18.04 7.71
CA ARG A 704 -5.45 16.57 7.75
C ARG A 704 -6.44 15.95 8.71
N ARG A 705 -6.49 16.45 9.95
CA ARG A 705 -7.40 15.93 10.99
C ARG A 705 -8.86 16.10 10.60
N GLN A 706 -9.24 17.27 10.07
CA GLN A 706 -10.62 17.53 9.64
C GLN A 706 -11.04 16.68 8.44
N LEU A 707 -10.14 16.46 7.47
CA LEU A 707 -10.37 15.55 6.35
C LEU A 707 -10.49 14.10 6.83
N ALA A 708 -9.65 13.68 7.76
CA ALA A 708 -9.70 12.35 8.37
C ALA A 708 -11.01 12.10 9.14
N ASP A 709 -11.52 13.11 9.87
CA ASP A 709 -12.78 13.02 10.62
C ASP A 709 -14.00 12.77 9.71
N ILE A 710 -13.93 13.21 8.45
CA ILE A 710 -14.94 12.94 7.40
C ILE A 710 -14.60 11.73 6.51
N GLY A 711 -13.55 10.98 6.87
CA GLY A 711 -13.17 9.73 6.22
C GLY A 711 -12.35 9.89 4.94
N LEU A 712 -11.72 11.05 4.71
CA LEU A 712 -10.84 11.29 3.57
C LEU A 712 -9.37 11.15 3.98
N VAL A 713 -8.66 10.26 3.28
CA VAL A 713 -7.20 10.17 3.33
C VAL A 713 -6.61 11.36 2.56
N SER A 714 -5.62 12.01 3.15
CA SER A 714 -4.94 13.17 2.56
C SER A 714 -3.43 13.04 2.72
N PHE A 715 -2.69 13.76 1.88
CA PHE A 715 -1.24 13.72 1.77
C PHE A 715 -0.67 15.13 1.81
N ALA A 716 0.52 15.29 2.39
CA ALA A 716 1.22 16.56 2.45
C ALA A 716 2.28 16.64 1.34
N MET A 717 2.39 17.82 0.73
CA MET A 717 3.44 18.12 -0.23
C MET A 717 3.99 19.51 0.06
N LEU A 718 5.31 19.62 0.18
CA LEU A 718 5.98 20.92 0.20
C LEU A 718 5.82 21.56 -1.18
N SER A 719 5.35 22.80 -1.23
CA SER A 719 5.12 23.47 -2.52
C SER A 719 6.42 23.82 -3.25
N GLY A 720 7.57 23.84 -2.58
CA GLY A 720 8.80 24.49 -3.09
C GLY A 720 8.71 26.02 -3.11
N GLY A 721 7.62 26.57 -2.56
CA GLY A 721 7.35 27.99 -2.41
C GLY A 721 7.39 28.39 -0.94
N LYS A 722 6.28 28.90 -0.41
CA LYS A 722 6.16 29.29 1.00
C LYS A 722 5.26 28.37 1.82
N GLY A 723 4.49 27.52 1.14
CA GLY A 723 3.36 26.81 1.72
C GLY A 723 3.40 25.30 1.54
N VAL A 724 2.34 24.65 2.01
CA VAL A 724 2.09 23.22 1.92
C VAL A 724 0.83 22.98 1.11
N HIS A 725 0.86 22.04 0.17
CA HIS A 725 -0.35 21.51 -0.44
C HIS A 725 -0.85 20.33 0.39
N VAL A 726 -2.13 20.34 0.74
CA VAL A 726 -2.85 19.15 1.23
C VAL A 726 -3.60 18.55 0.05
N VAL A 727 -3.17 17.36 -0.36
CA VAL A 727 -3.67 16.65 -1.55
C VAL A 727 -4.59 15.53 -1.12
N VAL A 728 -5.78 15.44 -1.72
CA VAL A 728 -6.79 14.42 -1.42
C VAL A 728 -7.12 13.68 -2.72
N PRO A 729 -6.54 12.50 -2.99
CA PRO A 729 -6.90 11.72 -4.17
C PRO A 729 -8.36 11.26 -4.11
N LEU A 730 -9.02 11.19 -5.26
CA LEU A 730 -10.42 10.79 -5.37
C LEU A 730 -10.60 9.81 -6.53
N THR A 731 -11.50 8.85 -6.35
CA THR A 731 -11.99 8.02 -7.44
C THR A 731 -12.87 8.90 -8.36
N PRO A 732 -12.59 8.98 -9.67
CA PRO A 732 -13.40 9.77 -10.60
C PRO A 732 -14.86 9.31 -10.61
N GLY A 733 -15.79 10.19 -10.24
CA GLY A 733 -17.21 9.84 -10.17
C GLY A 733 -18.18 11.03 -10.06
N HIS A 734 -17.67 12.23 -9.82
CA HIS A 734 -18.40 13.48 -9.67
C HIS A 734 -17.96 14.52 -10.71
N ASP A 735 -18.74 15.57 -10.87
CA ASP A 735 -18.46 16.69 -11.78
C ASP A 735 -17.69 17.83 -11.10
N TRP A 736 -17.24 18.80 -11.90
CA TRP A 736 -16.50 19.96 -11.42
C TRP A 736 -17.29 20.86 -10.46
N ASP A 737 -18.62 20.94 -10.61
CA ASP A 737 -19.44 21.78 -9.75
C ASP A 737 -19.51 21.19 -8.33
N SER A 738 -19.74 19.88 -8.21
CA SER A 738 -19.69 19.16 -6.95
C SER A 738 -18.30 19.22 -6.31
N HIS A 739 -17.26 19.05 -7.13
CA HIS A 739 -15.86 19.11 -6.70
C HIS A 739 -15.50 20.46 -6.07
N LYS A 740 -15.82 21.54 -6.79
CA LYS A 740 -15.59 22.91 -6.35
C LYS A 740 -16.40 23.25 -5.10
N ASP A 741 -17.67 22.88 -5.07
CA ASP A 741 -18.56 23.22 -3.96
C ASP A 741 -18.09 22.57 -2.67
N PHE A 742 -17.69 21.30 -2.71
CA PHE A 742 -17.10 20.60 -1.57
C PHE A 742 -15.85 21.32 -1.04
N ALA A 743 -14.87 21.60 -1.92
CA ALA A 743 -13.62 22.26 -1.52
C ALA A 743 -13.86 23.62 -0.87
N ARG A 744 -14.77 24.41 -1.47
CA ARG A 744 -15.16 25.72 -0.93
C ARG A 744 -15.79 25.59 0.44
N ARG A 745 -16.82 24.76 0.59
CA ARG A 745 -17.55 24.61 1.86
C ARG A 745 -16.66 24.09 2.97
N PHE A 746 -15.76 23.16 2.66
CA PHE A 746 -14.76 22.66 3.60
C PHE A 746 -13.86 23.79 4.12
N ALA A 747 -13.28 24.59 3.21
CA ALA A 747 -12.44 25.73 3.58
C ALA A 747 -13.22 26.82 4.36
N GLU A 748 -14.45 27.13 3.94
CA GLU A 748 -15.33 28.09 4.60
C GLU A 748 -15.70 27.65 6.02
N ALA A 749 -16.05 26.37 6.20
CA ALA A 749 -16.37 25.78 7.50
C ALA A 749 -15.19 25.90 8.47
N LEU A 750 -13.98 25.53 8.03
CA LEU A 750 -12.78 25.64 8.85
C LEU A 750 -12.45 27.10 9.20
N SER A 751 -12.60 28.02 8.24
CA SER A 751 -12.42 29.46 8.48
C SER A 751 -13.47 30.07 9.40
N THR A 752 -14.67 29.46 9.49
CA THR A 752 -15.73 29.89 10.40
C THR A 752 -15.50 29.35 11.81
N ALA A 753 -14.99 28.12 11.92
CA ALA A 753 -14.66 27.48 13.19
C ALA A 753 -13.45 28.14 13.87
N GLU A 754 -12.46 28.57 13.08
CA GLU A 754 -11.21 29.16 13.55
C GLU A 754 -10.88 30.48 12.82
N PRO A 755 -11.71 31.53 12.99
CA PRO A 755 -11.66 32.76 12.21
C PRO A 755 -10.41 33.59 12.47
N ASP A 756 -9.73 33.39 13.60
CA ASP A 756 -8.49 34.11 13.92
C ASP A 756 -7.26 33.52 13.20
N ARG A 757 -7.35 32.27 12.73
CA ARG A 757 -6.23 31.55 12.10
C ARG A 757 -6.39 31.38 10.60
N PHE A 758 -7.63 31.21 10.13
CA PHE A 758 -7.90 30.86 8.73
C PHE A 758 -8.76 31.88 8.02
N VAL A 759 -8.62 31.91 6.69
CA VAL A 759 -9.50 32.65 5.79
C VAL A 759 -9.70 31.86 4.49
N ALA A 760 -10.95 31.77 4.03
CA ALA A 760 -11.30 31.10 2.78
C ALA A 760 -11.66 32.07 1.64
N THR A 761 -11.52 33.38 1.87
CA THR A 761 -11.87 34.44 0.89
C THR A 761 -10.65 35.02 0.18
N MET A 762 -10.85 35.47 -1.06
CA MET A 762 -9.78 36.04 -1.90
C MET A 762 -9.23 37.40 -1.44
N SER A 763 -9.94 38.12 -0.57
CA SER A 763 -9.56 39.49 -0.21
C SER A 763 -8.25 39.52 0.57
N LYS A 764 -7.16 39.99 -0.06
CA LYS A 764 -5.83 40.14 0.59
C LYS A 764 -5.89 40.95 1.89
N ALA A 765 -6.75 41.98 1.95
CA ALA A 765 -6.94 42.79 3.16
C ALA A 765 -7.45 41.97 4.36
N LYS A 766 -8.21 40.89 4.12
CA LYS A 766 -8.73 39.99 5.15
C LYS A 766 -7.75 38.87 5.54
N ARG A 767 -6.59 38.76 4.86
CA ARG A 767 -5.58 37.70 5.08
C ARG A 767 -4.52 38.06 6.13
N LYS A 768 -4.45 39.33 6.55
CA LYS A 768 -3.41 39.79 7.47
C LYS A 768 -3.38 38.95 8.75
N GLY A 769 -2.24 38.31 9.03
CA GLY A 769 -2.02 37.43 10.19
C GLY A 769 -2.75 36.09 10.15
N LYS A 770 -3.24 35.64 8.98
CA LYS A 770 -4.00 34.39 8.81
C LYS A 770 -3.45 33.54 7.68
N ILE A 771 -3.79 32.25 7.69
CA ILE A 771 -3.51 31.32 6.61
C ILE A 771 -4.69 31.32 5.65
N PHE A 772 -4.40 31.59 4.38
CA PHE A 772 -5.38 31.45 3.31
C PHE A 772 -5.46 29.98 2.91
N ILE A 773 -6.63 29.39 3.07
CA ILE A 773 -6.92 28.04 2.57
C ILE A 773 -7.36 28.21 1.11
N ASP A 774 -6.41 28.11 0.18
CA ASP A 774 -6.73 28.26 -1.25
C ASP A 774 -7.38 26.98 -1.79
N TRP A 775 -8.70 27.01 -1.83
CA TRP A 775 -9.53 25.99 -2.46
C TRP A 775 -9.77 26.24 -3.96
N LEU A 776 -9.31 27.37 -4.52
CA LEU A 776 -9.62 27.77 -5.90
C LEU A 776 -8.92 26.88 -6.94
N ARG A 777 -7.93 26.09 -6.52
CA ARG A 777 -7.32 25.04 -7.34
C ARG A 777 -8.35 24.01 -7.82
N ASN A 778 -9.43 23.81 -7.07
CA ASN A 778 -10.44 22.78 -7.35
C ASN A 778 -11.54 23.26 -8.31
N GLN A 779 -11.20 24.07 -9.30
CA GLN A 779 -12.12 24.57 -10.32
C GLN A 779 -11.70 24.08 -11.70
N ARG A 780 -12.68 23.78 -12.57
CA ARG A 780 -12.40 23.43 -13.97
C ARG A 780 -11.47 24.47 -14.63
N GLY A 781 -10.36 24.00 -15.21
CA GLY A 781 -9.35 24.85 -15.84
C GLY A 781 -8.28 25.42 -14.92
N SER A 782 -8.39 25.19 -13.62
CA SER A 782 -7.33 25.51 -12.67
C SER A 782 -6.24 24.45 -12.71
N THR A 783 -5.10 24.83 -12.14
CA THR A 783 -3.94 23.96 -12.04
C THR A 783 -3.21 24.22 -10.73
N ALA A 784 -2.50 23.19 -10.28
CA ALA A 784 -1.56 23.27 -9.17
C ALA A 784 -0.22 22.68 -9.60
N VAL A 785 0.87 23.12 -8.96
CA VAL A 785 2.21 22.58 -9.22
C VAL A 785 2.21 21.07 -8.95
N LEU A 786 2.80 20.32 -9.89
CA LEU A 786 2.89 18.87 -9.77
C LEU A 786 4.02 18.45 -8.83
N PRO A 787 3.88 17.28 -8.15
CA PRO A 787 4.97 16.64 -7.43
C PRO A 787 6.26 16.59 -8.26
N TYR A 788 7.40 16.87 -7.62
CA TYR A 788 8.74 16.91 -8.20
C TYR A 788 8.97 18.00 -9.26
N SER A 789 8.01 18.91 -9.48
CA SER A 789 8.25 20.04 -10.38
C SER A 789 9.16 21.09 -9.72
N ALA A 790 10.20 21.50 -10.45
CA ALA A 790 11.02 22.65 -10.09
C ALA A 790 10.21 23.94 -10.08
N ARG A 791 10.64 24.91 -9.26
CA ARG A 791 10.04 26.23 -9.12
C ARG A 791 10.96 27.28 -9.71
N ALA A 792 10.41 28.26 -10.42
CA ALA A 792 11.12 29.42 -10.97
C ALA A 792 11.46 30.44 -9.85
N ARG A 793 12.18 29.99 -8.82
CA ARG A 793 12.55 30.73 -7.60
C ARG A 793 14.06 30.64 -7.34
N ALA A 794 14.55 31.46 -6.40
CA ALA A 794 15.93 31.42 -5.90
C ALA A 794 16.25 30.06 -5.31
N GLY A 795 17.41 29.49 -5.67
CA GLY A 795 17.84 28.16 -5.25
C GLY A 795 17.28 27.00 -6.07
N ALA A 796 16.52 27.26 -7.14
CA ALA A 796 15.88 26.23 -7.96
C ALA A 796 15.11 25.16 -7.13
N PRO A 797 14.26 25.56 -6.17
CA PRO A 797 13.62 24.62 -5.28
C PRO A 797 12.60 23.76 -6.02
N VAL A 798 12.24 22.63 -5.44
CA VAL A 798 11.31 21.67 -6.03
C VAL A 798 10.09 21.46 -5.13
N ALA A 799 8.94 21.13 -5.72
CA ALA A 799 7.78 20.68 -4.96
C ALA A 799 7.97 19.20 -4.57
N VAL A 800 7.87 18.85 -3.29
CA VAL A 800 8.29 17.54 -2.79
C VAL A 800 7.18 16.88 -1.98
N PRO A 801 6.69 15.70 -2.41
CA PRO A 801 5.88 14.81 -1.58
C PRO A 801 6.57 14.51 -0.26
N ILE A 802 5.83 14.52 0.84
CA ILE A 802 6.37 14.16 2.16
C ILE A 802 5.31 13.37 2.94
N SER A 803 5.75 12.60 3.93
CA SER A 803 4.87 12.05 4.93
C SER A 803 4.40 13.14 5.91
N TRP A 804 3.34 12.83 6.66
CA TRP A 804 2.85 13.74 7.69
C TRP A 804 3.81 13.86 8.89
N ASP A 805 4.53 12.79 9.21
CA ASP A 805 5.53 12.77 10.30
C ASP A 805 6.74 13.63 9.95
N GLU A 806 7.19 13.59 8.70
CA GLU A 806 8.28 14.46 8.23
C GLU A 806 7.89 15.93 8.31
N LEU A 807 6.66 16.27 7.93
CA LEU A 807 6.19 17.64 7.97
C LEU A 807 6.40 18.27 9.37
N ASP A 808 6.16 17.51 10.45
CA ASP A 808 6.36 17.93 11.86
C ASP A 808 7.79 18.38 12.17
N GLY A 809 8.79 17.76 11.53
CA GLY A 809 10.20 18.09 11.67
C GLY A 809 10.72 19.17 10.71
N MET A 810 10.00 19.47 9.63
CA MET A 810 10.46 20.39 8.58
C MET A 810 10.54 21.84 9.07
N LYS A 811 11.61 22.54 8.66
CA LYS A 811 11.89 23.93 9.06
C LYS A 811 11.43 24.97 8.04
N ASP A 812 11.34 24.58 6.77
CA ASP A 812 10.90 25.42 5.67
C ASP A 812 10.18 24.59 4.58
N ALA A 813 9.61 25.30 3.59
CA ALA A 813 8.78 24.72 2.53
C ALA A 813 9.55 24.30 1.27
N HIS A 814 10.89 24.40 1.28
CA HIS A 814 11.72 24.20 0.10
C HIS A 814 13.15 23.73 0.44
N PRO A 815 13.33 22.65 1.22
CA PRO A 815 14.66 22.18 1.63
C PRO A 815 15.43 21.49 0.49
N PHE A 816 14.75 21.17 -0.62
CA PHE A 816 15.32 20.48 -1.78
C PHE A 816 15.31 21.36 -3.02
N SER A 817 16.26 21.09 -3.91
CA SER A 817 16.47 21.75 -5.20
C SER A 817 16.63 20.75 -6.33
N ILE A 818 16.82 21.25 -7.56
CA ILE A 818 17.12 20.40 -8.71
C ILE A 818 18.48 19.67 -8.60
N ASP A 819 19.36 20.09 -7.69
CA ASP A 819 20.65 19.44 -7.46
C ASP A 819 20.51 18.16 -6.59
N ASP A 820 19.33 17.95 -5.98
CA ASP A 820 19.07 16.87 -5.01
C ASP A 820 18.34 15.66 -5.63
N ALA A 821 18.46 15.45 -6.95
CA ALA A 821 17.72 14.41 -7.68
C ALA A 821 17.91 13.00 -7.09
N GLU A 822 19.14 12.62 -6.73
CA GLU A 822 19.44 11.30 -6.15
C GLU A 822 18.82 11.15 -4.76
N ALA A 823 18.94 12.18 -3.91
CA ALA A 823 18.33 12.19 -2.57
C ALA A 823 16.80 12.10 -2.64
N LEU A 824 16.18 12.75 -3.62
CA LEU A 824 14.72 12.66 -3.84
C LEU A 824 14.28 11.26 -4.29
N ILE A 825 15.09 10.56 -5.08
CA ILE A 825 14.82 9.17 -5.49
C ILE A 825 14.92 8.23 -4.29
N GLU A 826 15.94 8.39 -3.45
CA GLU A 826 16.07 7.62 -2.21
C GLU A 826 14.91 7.91 -1.25
N HIS A 827 14.57 9.18 -1.06
CA HIS A 827 13.48 9.63 -0.22
C HIS A 827 12.11 9.09 -0.65
N ALA A 828 11.83 9.06 -1.96
CA ALA A 828 10.58 8.54 -2.49
C ALA A 828 10.34 7.06 -2.17
N ALA A 829 11.39 6.28 -1.87
CA ALA A 829 11.24 4.88 -1.48
C ALA A 829 10.47 4.69 -0.16
N ASP A 830 10.47 5.70 0.71
CA ASP A 830 9.72 5.72 1.98
C ASP A 830 8.29 6.25 1.80
N LEU A 831 7.94 6.72 0.59
CA LEU A 831 6.65 7.33 0.24
C LEU A 831 5.82 6.46 -0.72
N ARG A 832 6.00 5.14 -0.66
CA ARG A 832 5.24 4.19 -1.49
C ARG A 832 3.73 4.32 -1.30
N GLY A 833 3.00 4.38 -2.40
CA GLY A 833 1.56 4.64 -2.45
C GLY A 833 1.16 6.09 -2.14
N TRP A 834 2.10 7.02 -1.99
CA TRP A 834 1.80 8.41 -1.68
C TRP A 834 0.93 9.04 -2.78
N GLY A 835 -0.11 9.76 -2.37
CA GLY A 835 -1.02 10.42 -3.31
C GLY A 835 -2.02 9.48 -4.01
N PHE A 836 -2.10 8.21 -3.60
CA PHE A 836 -3.09 7.26 -4.10
C PHE A 836 -4.01 6.76 -2.99
N ALA A 837 -5.32 6.89 -3.20
CA ALA A 837 -6.35 6.26 -2.37
C ALA A 837 -7.62 6.04 -3.20
N GLU A 838 -8.36 4.97 -2.93
CA GLU A 838 -9.67 4.72 -3.54
C GLU A 838 -10.78 5.21 -2.63
N GLN A 839 -11.21 6.45 -2.86
CA GLN A 839 -12.23 7.12 -2.05
C GLN A 839 -13.10 8.05 -2.93
N PRO A 840 -14.43 8.00 -2.81
CA PRO A 840 -15.31 8.92 -3.53
C PRO A 840 -15.31 10.31 -2.88
N LEU A 841 -15.73 11.33 -3.64
CA LEU A 841 -16.11 12.60 -3.03
C LEU A 841 -17.32 12.38 -2.10
N PRO A 842 -17.30 12.88 -0.85
CA PRO A 842 -18.44 12.72 0.04
C PRO A 842 -19.68 13.50 -0.43
N ASN A 843 -20.87 12.95 -0.16
CA ASN A 843 -22.15 13.47 -0.68
C ASN A 843 -22.99 14.27 0.35
N PHE A 844 -22.42 14.68 1.49
CA PHE A 844 -23.18 15.28 2.60
C PHE A 844 -23.37 16.80 2.49
#